data_AF-A0A5E7EE13-F1
#
_entry.id   AF-A0A5E7EE13-F1
#
_cell.length_a   1.000
_cell.length_b   1.000
_cell.length_c   1.000
_cell.angle_alpha   90.00
_cell.angle_beta   90.00
_cell.angle_gamma   90.00
#
_symmetry.space_group_name_H-M   'P 1'
#
loop_
_entity.id
_entity.type
_entity.pdbx_description
1 polymer ?
#
loop_
_entity_poly.entity_id
_entity_poly.type
_entity_poly.pdbx_seq_one_letter_code
_entity_poly.pdbx_strand_id
1 'polypeptide(L)'
;MADYYTLLTNAGIAYETACKAAGTPIKLTQISVGDGGEGGVYNPAATATALKREVWRGPLNALFQDEKNPSWLLAEVTIPPDVGGWYVREAGLWTDTGVLYAIVKYPESFKPVLANSGSGKEFYIRSIFETSNASLVTLLIDDTVVKATRAWVMSYLAEELGKLDGKQSVRIAATGNVVMKGAQQIDGVAVIAGDRVLLANQTLAKDNGLWIVANGDWVRANDASTSAKVTPGLTVMVEEGTANGDSLWHLTTNAPITLGTTALTFKMLAGRTGIAAGTYKSLTVDEYGRATAGANPETLAGFGIKDSYTKAEVEALIAKASALPVGSIVAFPVDAPPPGFLELDNSVKSSATYPDLSAYLGGKFNKGDEGVGNFRLPEARGEFLRGWDHGRGVDVGRAMGSRQADEIKAHAHATVYELVTDLFAAGTVTRNFVQDFGTQNNVQTNAAGGAETRPRNIAVMWCIKAWNAPVNQGTIDVAALAKEVERLKSAVPVGAVLAFPTGIVAPGYLELDGSVQSIATYPDLAAYLGTTYNKGNEGAGNFRLPESRGEFLRGWDHGRDVDPGRNVGSYQAGTKTQGDNGDAPAVQGIGNSDAIDADPAPDFKGDIYYTSTGVTTGSFTGSYWKTVRPRNLAVMWCIKAWNAPVNQGGIDIAALASRVEASQVNGPLVGQVRNLRMTVAAPSATATITSDQLIVEQLGSGHYKLKNINLSINLASVGAGGMDSGTAPLSGTVGIYVIYNPDTKIAKLLGVNATAAVVPEVYGGTNMPVGYTASALVSVWQTNANRQLQGGTQTDRSVATETKRFLSNGFASVFTALSLNGFVPRNAKSIGGYAHVITSATNPAGSTLTLCSDPTGFGSLVFGSGGSVNMGSLAPFSDLALASPLTIYYSANNGPAAANGYVTFYTF
;
A
#
# COMPACT_ATOMS: atom_id res chain seq x y z
N MET A 1 1.60 20.01 93.90
CA MET A 1 2.08 18.67 93.46
C MET A 1 1.02 18.13 92.52
N ALA A 2 1.39 17.48 91.40
CA ALA A 2 0.39 16.89 90.51
C ALA A 2 -0.43 15.83 91.30
N ASP A 3 -1.74 15.71 91.01
CA ASP A 3 -2.62 14.77 91.72
C ASP A 3 -2.19 13.30 91.54
N TYR A 4 -1.45 13.03 90.46
CA TYR A 4 -0.83 11.77 90.08
C TYR A 4 0.62 12.03 89.63
N TYR A 5 1.53 11.13 89.99
CA TYR A 5 2.97 11.34 89.81
C TYR A 5 3.72 10.01 89.81
N THR A 6 4.93 10.02 89.26
CA THR A 6 5.89 8.90 89.34
C THR A 6 7.08 9.33 90.17
N LEU A 7 7.53 8.48 91.10
CA LEU A 7 8.74 8.67 91.90
C LEU A 7 9.74 7.56 91.59
N LEU A 8 11.00 7.92 91.39
CA LEU A 8 12.08 6.94 91.56
C LEU A 8 12.15 6.56 93.04
N THR A 9 12.28 5.26 93.33
CA THR A 9 12.45 4.81 94.71
C THR A 9 13.90 5.01 95.15
N ASN A 10 14.16 5.06 96.45
CA ASN A 10 15.52 5.10 97.00
C ASN A 10 16.34 3.89 96.52
N ALA A 11 15.69 2.72 96.37
CA ALA A 11 16.32 1.52 95.84
C ALA A 11 16.63 1.64 94.34
N GLY A 12 15.73 2.25 93.55
CA GLY A 12 15.93 2.53 92.13
C GLY A 12 17.07 3.52 91.88
N ILE A 13 17.16 4.59 92.67
CA ILE A 13 18.25 5.57 92.63
C ILE A 13 19.59 4.92 92.98
N ALA A 14 19.61 4.06 94.02
CA ALA A 14 20.81 3.31 94.39
C ALA A 14 21.24 2.33 93.28
N TYR A 15 20.28 1.65 92.65
CA TYR A 15 20.53 0.76 91.52
C TYR A 15 21.07 1.52 90.29
N GLU A 16 20.47 2.66 89.95
CA GLU A 16 20.96 3.55 88.88
C GLU A 16 22.39 4.02 89.12
N THR A 17 22.70 4.39 90.37
CA THR A 17 24.04 4.81 90.78
C THR A 17 25.05 3.66 90.64
N ALA A 18 24.66 2.43 91.01
CA ALA A 18 25.50 1.24 90.89
C ALA A 18 25.75 0.85 89.43
N CYS A 19 24.73 0.86 88.57
CA CYS A 19 24.86 0.60 87.13
C CYS A 19 25.75 1.66 86.45
N LYS A 20 25.58 2.93 86.81
CA LYS A 20 26.43 4.03 86.32
C LYS A 20 27.89 3.88 86.73
N ALA A 21 28.17 3.45 87.97
CA ALA A 21 29.53 3.20 88.44
C ALA A 21 30.17 1.97 87.79
N ALA A 22 29.38 0.94 87.46
CA ALA A 22 29.83 -0.29 86.83
C ALA A 22 29.87 -0.24 85.29
N GLY A 23 29.32 0.82 84.67
CA GLY A 23 29.18 0.92 83.20
C GLY A 23 28.21 -0.10 82.60
N THR A 24 27.29 -0.64 83.40
CA THR A 24 26.32 -1.65 82.96
C THR A 24 24.96 -1.02 82.67
N PRO A 25 24.22 -1.51 81.65
CA PRO A 25 22.93 -0.94 81.32
C PRO A 25 21.87 -1.31 82.35
N ILE A 26 20.95 -0.39 82.61
CA ILE A 26 19.76 -0.59 83.44
C ILE A 26 18.71 -1.32 82.61
N LYS A 27 18.29 -2.49 83.06
CA LYS A 27 17.26 -3.30 82.39
C LYS A 27 15.98 -3.29 83.19
N LEU A 28 14.97 -2.58 82.69
CA LEU A 28 13.61 -2.66 83.22
C LEU A 28 12.84 -3.71 82.42
N THR A 29 12.36 -4.75 83.09
CA THR A 29 11.77 -5.91 82.39
C THR A 29 10.30 -6.12 82.72
N GLN A 30 9.82 -5.58 83.85
CA GLN A 30 8.47 -5.82 84.33
C GLN A 30 7.82 -4.55 84.84
N ILE A 31 6.51 -4.51 84.72
CA ILE A 31 5.66 -3.54 85.40
C ILE A 31 4.60 -4.30 86.19
N SER A 32 4.32 -3.81 87.39
CA SER A 32 3.24 -4.31 88.22
C SER A 32 2.24 -3.22 88.52
N VAL A 33 1.06 -3.64 88.93
CA VAL A 33 -0.06 -2.78 89.27
C VAL A 33 -0.69 -3.26 90.55
N GLY A 34 -1.18 -2.30 91.31
CA GLY A 34 -1.80 -2.52 92.60
C GLY A 34 -3.07 -1.70 92.74
N ASP A 35 -3.91 -2.15 93.66
CA ASP A 35 -5.18 -1.49 93.98
C ASP A 35 -5.10 -0.64 95.25
N GLY A 36 -3.91 -0.51 95.86
CA GLY A 36 -3.65 0.38 96.99
C GLY A 36 -4.19 -0.10 98.36
N GLY A 37 -4.71 -1.32 98.47
CA GLY A 37 -5.26 -1.89 99.71
C GLY A 37 -6.64 -1.34 100.12
N GLU A 38 -7.19 -1.78 101.27
CA GLU A 38 -8.48 -1.29 101.76
C GLU A 38 -8.36 0.15 102.30
N GLY A 39 -9.19 1.06 101.77
CA GLY A 39 -9.19 2.50 102.09
C GLY A 39 -8.88 3.37 100.87
N GLY A 40 -9.82 4.24 100.50
CA GLY A 40 -9.70 5.18 99.37
C GLY A 40 -8.45 6.05 99.42
N VAL A 41 -7.76 6.16 98.29
CA VAL A 41 -6.54 6.97 98.02
C VAL A 41 -5.23 6.44 98.64
N TYR A 42 -4.27 6.10 97.78
CA TYR A 42 -2.90 5.73 98.16
C TYR A 42 -1.90 6.79 97.68
N ASN A 43 -0.95 7.17 98.55
CA ASN A 43 0.15 8.09 98.25
C ASN A 43 1.49 7.33 98.35
N PRO A 44 2.07 6.91 97.22
CA PRO A 44 3.39 6.29 97.19
C PRO A 44 4.48 7.24 97.70
N ALA A 45 5.46 6.68 98.41
CA ALA A 45 6.65 7.39 98.89
C ALA A 45 7.93 6.80 98.25
N ALA A 46 8.99 7.61 98.10
CA ALA A 46 10.25 7.16 97.53
C ALA A 46 10.93 6.02 98.34
N THR A 47 10.56 5.81 99.59
CA THR A 47 11.03 4.70 100.42
C THR A 47 10.37 3.35 100.09
N ALA A 48 9.41 3.30 99.15
CA ALA A 48 8.72 2.08 98.79
C ALA A 48 9.68 1.06 98.16
N THR A 49 9.63 -0.19 98.63
CA THR A 49 10.36 -1.33 98.07
C THR A 49 9.43 -2.35 97.39
N ALA A 50 8.12 -2.20 97.56
CA ALA A 50 7.05 -2.96 96.92
C ALA A 50 5.77 -2.10 96.79
N LEU A 51 4.83 -2.53 95.96
CA LEU A 51 3.48 -1.97 95.93
C LEU A 51 2.73 -2.29 97.23
N LYS A 52 1.80 -1.43 97.65
CA LYS A 52 1.02 -1.63 98.88
C LYS A 52 0.13 -2.88 98.80
N ARG A 53 -0.50 -3.12 97.65
CA ARG A 53 -1.13 -4.40 97.31
C ARG A 53 -1.06 -4.65 95.80
N GLU A 54 -0.06 -5.42 95.39
CA GLU A 54 0.08 -5.86 94.00
C GLU A 54 -1.03 -6.85 93.63
N VAL A 55 -1.70 -6.59 92.52
CA VAL A 55 -2.78 -7.44 91.98
C VAL A 55 -2.42 -8.05 90.63
N TRP A 56 -1.42 -7.48 89.94
CA TRP A 56 -0.88 -8.06 88.71
C TRP A 56 0.55 -7.57 88.42
N ARG A 57 1.33 -8.43 87.77
CA ARG A 57 2.66 -8.12 87.24
C ARG A 57 2.86 -8.83 85.90
N GLY A 58 3.47 -8.13 84.95
CA GLY A 58 3.80 -8.67 83.65
C GLY A 58 5.05 -8.04 83.04
N PRO A 59 5.53 -8.59 81.91
CA PRO A 59 6.62 -7.99 81.16
C PRO A 59 6.22 -6.61 80.61
N LEU A 60 7.20 -5.71 80.48
CA LEU A 60 7.02 -4.45 79.77
C LEU A 60 6.80 -4.70 78.28
N ASN A 61 5.84 -4.00 77.66
CA ASN A 61 5.60 -4.10 76.21
C ASN A 61 6.48 -3.13 75.43
N ALA A 62 6.67 -1.91 75.95
CA ALA A 62 7.55 -0.92 75.35
C ALA A 62 8.19 -0.03 76.41
N LEU A 63 9.46 0.31 76.18
CA LEU A 63 10.21 1.30 76.92
C LEU A 63 10.99 2.17 75.92
N PHE A 64 10.63 3.44 75.80
CA PHE A 64 11.25 4.39 74.87
C PHE A 64 11.52 5.74 75.51
N GLN A 65 12.46 6.48 74.92
CA GLN A 65 12.82 7.84 75.31
C GLN A 65 11.87 8.85 74.65
N ASP A 66 11.47 9.89 75.38
CA ASP A 66 10.62 10.96 74.84
C ASP A 66 11.39 11.81 73.82
N GLU A 67 10.79 12.04 72.64
CA GLU A 67 11.42 12.80 71.54
C GLU A 67 11.69 14.27 71.88
N LYS A 68 10.95 14.85 72.85
CA LYS A 68 11.08 16.26 73.24
C LYS A 68 11.89 16.44 74.52
N ASN A 69 12.01 15.39 75.35
CA ASN A 69 12.69 15.43 76.65
C ASN A 69 13.62 14.21 76.81
N PRO A 70 14.93 14.37 76.50
CA PRO A 70 15.88 13.26 76.57
C PRO A 70 16.01 12.60 77.95
N SER A 71 15.61 13.26 79.04
CA SER A 71 15.67 12.69 80.39
C SER A 71 14.42 11.87 80.78
N TRP A 72 13.38 11.87 79.94
CA TRP A 72 12.13 11.16 80.23
C TRP A 72 12.08 9.83 79.50
N LEU A 73 11.75 8.79 80.27
CA LEU A 73 11.47 7.46 79.76
C LEU A 73 10.00 7.14 79.93
N LEU A 74 9.42 6.56 78.90
CA LEU A 74 8.02 6.21 78.81
C LEU A 74 7.90 4.68 78.78
N ALA A 75 7.30 4.14 79.84
CA ALA A 75 7.09 2.71 80.02
C ALA A 75 5.61 2.36 79.82
N GLU A 76 5.37 1.33 79.01
CA GLU A 76 4.02 0.93 78.60
C GLU A 76 3.78 -0.55 78.79
N VAL A 77 2.54 -0.87 79.19
CA VAL A 77 2.06 -2.24 79.26
C VAL A 77 0.59 -2.34 78.92
N THR A 78 0.24 -3.44 78.26
CA THR A 78 -1.14 -3.84 78.02
C THR A 78 -1.47 -5.02 78.93
N ILE A 79 -2.47 -4.86 79.78
CA ILE A 79 -2.99 -5.95 80.61
C ILE A 79 -4.00 -6.75 79.79
N PRO A 80 -3.80 -8.08 79.62
CA PRO A 80 -4.70 -8.94 78.87
C PRO A 80 -6.18 -8.84 79.30
N PRO A 81 -7.14 -9.10 78.40
CA PRO A 81 -8.58 -8.95 78.68
C PRO A 81 -9.13 -10.00 79.67
N ASP A 82 -8.47 -11.15 79.78
CA ASP A 82 -8.77 -12.26 80.71
C ASP A 82 -8.27 -12.03 82.13
N VAL A 83 -7.52 -10.94 82.37
CA VAL A 83 -6.99 -10.58 83.70
C VAL A 83 -7.62 -9.25 84.16
N GLY A 84 -8.24 -9.25 85.36
CA GLY A 84 -8.94 -8.09 85.91
C GLY A 84 -9.81 -8.40 87.12
N GLY A 85 -10.75 -7.51 87.42
CA GLY A 85 -11.68 -7.61 88.55
C GLY A 85 -11.37 -6.68 89.73
N TRP A 86 -10.45 -5.72 89.54
CA TRP A 86 -9.91 -4.85 90.58
C TRP A 86 -9.69 -3.42 90.06
N TYR A 87 -9.50 -2.48 90.99
CA TYR A 87 -9.17 -1.10 90.68
C TYR A 87 -7.65 -0.94 90.55
N VAL A 88 -7.17 -0.17 89.59
CA VAL A 88 -5.76 0.23 89.50
C VAL A 88 -5.59 1.55 90.23
N ARG A 89 -4.68 1.63 91.20
CA ARG A 89 -4.36 2.85 91.98
C ARG A 89 -2.87 3.11 92.14
N GLU A 90 -2.05 2.08 91.92
CA GLU A 90 -0.60 2.19 91.92
C GLU A 90 -0.02 1.32 90.80
N ALA A 91 1.16 1.71 90.30
CA ALA A 91 1.96 0.88 89.40
C ALA A 91 3.44 0.94 89.78
N GLY A 92 4.19 -0.10 89.51
CA GLY A 92 5.60 -0.22 89.85
C GLY A 92 6.41 -0.70 88.65
N LEU A 93 7.55 -0.06 88.38
CA LEU A 93 8.50 -0.47 87.35
C LEU A 93 9.65 -1.24 88.00
N TRP A 94 10.00 -2.40 87.44
CA TRP A 94 10.93 -3.34 88.05
C TRP A 94 12.14 -3.63 87.16
N THR A 95 13.31 -3.74 87.79
CA THR A 95 14.53 -4.20 87.14
C THR A 95 14.49 -5.72 86.91
N ASP A 96 15.35 -6.23 86.03
CA ASP A 96 15.59 -7.66 85.83
C ASP A 96 16.08 -8.38 87.10
N THR A 97 16.72 -7.65 88.02
CA THR A 97 17.16 -8.14 89.33
C THR A 97 16.09 -8.06 90.43
N GLY A 98 14.86 -7.62 90.11
CA GLY A 98 13.74 -7.56 91.05
C GLY A 98 13.72 -6.34 91.97
N VAL A 99 14.47 -5.28 91.66
CA VAL A 99 14.42 -4.00 92.37
C VAL A 99 13.25 -3.17 91.86
N LEU A 100 12.41 -2.64 92.76
CA LEU A 100 11.37 -1.67 92.41
C LEU A 100 12.05 -0.33 92.06
N TYR A 101 12.18 -0.05 90.76
CA TYR A 101 12.92 1.10 90.24
C TYR A 101 12.13 2.41 90.40
N ALA A 102 10.85 2.39 90.03
CA ALA A 102 9.97 3.54 90.16
C ALA A 102 8.57 3.11 90.60
N ILE A 103 7.87 3.99 91.33
CA ILE A 103 6.50 3.78 91.78
C ILE A 103 5.61 4.93 91.32
N VAL A 104 4.42 4.59 90.84
CA VAL A 104 3.46 5.49 90.20
C VAL A 104 2.22 5.58 91.06
N LYS A 105 1.79 6.80 91.37
CA LYS A 105 0.45 7.08 91.86
C LYS A 105 -0.48 7.17 90.66
N TYR A 106 -1.38 6.20 90.49
CA TYR A 106 -2.22 6.10 89.30
C TYR A 106 -3.67 6.52 89.60
N PRO A 107 -4.39 7.18 88.66
CA PRO A 107 -5.80 7.47 88.83
C PRO A 107 -6.63 6.21 88.99
N GLU A 108 -7.51 6.22 90.00
CA GLU A 108 -8.38 5.09 90.30
C GLU A 108 -9.18 4.70 89.06
N SER A 109 -8.92 3.49 88.55
CA SER A 109 -9.51 3.02 87.30
C SER A 109 -9.86 1.54 87.39
N PHE A 110 -11.11 1.19 87.11
CA PHE A 110 -11.56 -0.21 87.18
C PHE A 110 -11.17 -1.00 85.93
N LYS A 111 -10.51 -2.16 86.13
CA LYS A 111 -10.19 -3.14 85.08
C LYS A 111 -11.19 -4.30 85.14
N PRO A 112 -12.16 -4.40 84.22
CA PRO A 112 -13.06 -5.56 84.17
C PRO A 112 -12.33 -6.83 83.66
N VAL A 113 -12.84 -8.00 84.06
CA VAL A 113 -12.38 -9.32 83.59
C VAL A 113 -13.43 -9.93 82.64
N LEU A 114 -12.97 -10.43 81.50
CA LEU A 114 -13.83 -10.94 80.42
C LEU A 114 -14.81 -12.04 80.90
N ALA A 115 -14.36 -12.93 81.80
CA ALA A 115 -15.14 -14.09 82.26
C ALA A 115 -16.47 -13.73 82.98
N ASN A 116 -16.55 -12.56 83.63
CA ASN A 116 -17.66 -12.23 84.53
C ASN A 116 -18.49 -11.02 84.11
N SER A 117 -18.14 -10.33 83.01
CA SER A 117 -18.71 -9.02 82.71
C SER A 117 -19.20 -8.82 81.28
N GLY A 118 -19.06 -9.82 80.40
CA GLY A 118 -19.52 -9.73 78.99
C GLY A 118 -18.82 -8.63 78.16
N SER A 119 -17.84 -7.93 78.74
CA SER A 119 -17.06 -6.86 78.12
C SER A 119 -15.60 -6.98 78.56
N GLY A 120 -14.71 -7.34 77.64
CA GLY A 120 -13.27 -7.35 77.86
C GLY A 120 -12.68 -5.99 77.49
N LYS A 121 -12.19 -5.23 78.48
CA LYS A 121 -11.42 -4.01 78.23
C LYS A 121 -9.93 -4.36 78.26
N GLU A 122 -9.24 -4.29 77.13
CA GLU A 122 -7.77 -4.19 77.13
C GLU A 122 -7.40 -2.89 77.84
N PHE A 123 -6.54 -2.97 78.85
CA PHE A 123 -6.27 -1.86 79.75
C PHE A 123 -4.80 -1.51 79.67
N TYR A 124 -4.57 -0.29 79.19
CA TYR A 124 -3.26 0.20 78.84
C TYR A 124 -2.77 1.15 79.93
N ILE A 125 -1.58 0.88 80.45
CA ILE A 125 -0.94 1.70 81.47
C ILE A 125 0.31 2.31 80.85
N ARG A 126 0.38 3.63 80.94
CA ARG A 126 1.51 4.44 80.51
C ARG A 126 2.05 5.19 81.72
N SER A 127 3.34 4.99 82.00
CA SER A 127 4.05 5.71 83.05
C SER A 127 5.21 6.50 82.43
N ILE A 128 5.35 7.75 82.87
CA ILE A 128 6.48 8.60 82.53
C ILE A 128 7.31 8.78 83.79
N PHE A 129 8.62 8.58 83.70
CA PHE A 129 9.55 8.85 84.78
C PHE A 129 10.80 9.52 84.24
N GLU A 130 11.37 10.38 85.06
CA GLU A 130 12.65 11.03 84.79
C GLU A 130 13.77 10.22 85.42
N THR A 131 14.83 9.97 84.66
CA THR A 131 16.07 9.32 85.11
C THR A 131 17.25 10.26 84.91
N SER A 132 18.28 10.15 85.75
CA SER A 132 19.46 11.03 85.65
C SER A 132 20.33 10.70 84.43
N ASN A 133 20.13 9.55 83.78
CA ASN A 133 20.78 9.19 82.53
C ASN A 133 19.98 8.17 81.69
N ALA A 134 19.07 8.66 80.85
CA ALA A 134 18.25 7.81 79.98
C ALA A 134 19.06 6.96 78.98
N SER A 135 20.28 7.39 78.62
CA SER A 135 21.16 6.65 77.70
C SER A 135 21.73 5.35 78.28
N LEU A 136 21.68 5.16 79.61
CA LEU A 136 22.11 3.92 80.26
C LEU A 136 20.98 2.88 80.38
N VAL A 137 19.75 3.21 80.02
CA VAL A 137 18.61 2.30 80.10
C VAL A 137 18.45 1.52 78.78
N THR A 138 18.35 0.20 78.85
CA THR A 138 18.10 -0.63 77.66
C THR A 138 16.67 -0.42 77.19
N LEU A 139 16.52 0.23 76.03
CA LEU A 139 15.22 0.37 75.36
C LEU A 139 14.75 -0.99 74.84
N LEU A 140 13.51 -1.33 75.14
CA LEU A 140 12.91 -2.61 74.79
C LEU A 140 11.63 -2.32 74.01
N ILE A 141 11.53 -2.87 72.80
CA ILE A 141 10.32 -2.87 71.98
C ILE A 141 9.96 -4.33 71.76
N ASP A 142 8.79 -4.74 72.23
CA ASP A 142 8.17 -5.99 71.82
C ASP A 142 7.42 -5.74 70.50
N ASP A 143 8.01 -6.20 69.39
CA ASP A 143 7.48 -6.02 68.03
C ASP A 143 6.10 -6.69 67.84
N THR A 144 5.64 -7.54 68.77
CA THR A 144 4.31 -8.13 68.73
C THR A 144 3.19 -7.18 69.21
N VAL A 145 3.54 -6.03 69.81
CA VAL A 145 2.59 -5.09 70.45
C VAL A 145 2.66 -3.65 69.91
N VAL A 146 3.51 -3.35 68.93
CA VAL A 146 3.57 -2.02 68.28
C VAL A 146 2.33 -1.80 67.40
N LYS A 147 1.25 -1.30 68.00
CA LYS A 147 0.01 -0.92 67.29
C LYS A 147 0.14 0.51 66.76
N ALA A 148 0.44 0.64 65.46
CA ALA A 148 0.33 1.94 64.79
C ALA A 148 -1.12 2.44 64.87
N THR A 149 -1.33 3.69 65.29
CA THR A 149 -2.68 4.26 65.32
C THR A 149 -3.26 4.28 63.91
N ARG A 150 -4.55 3.98 63.75
CA ARG A 150 -5.22 4.05 62.43
C ARG A 150 -4.96 5.38 61.74
N ALA A 151 -4.98 6.49 62.49
CA ALA A 151 -4.70 7.82 61.95
C ALA A 151 -3.27 7.92 61.39
N TRP A 152 -2.27 7.42 62.12
CA TRP A 152 -0.88 7.41 61.66
C TRP A 152 -0.72 6.58 60.37
N VAL A 153 -1.26 5.35 60.34
CA VAL A 153 -1.17 4.47 59.16
C VAL A 153 -1.83 5.12 57.94
N MET A 154 -3.01 5.71 58.10
CA MET A 154 -3.72 6.37 56.99
C MET A 154 -2.98 7.63 56.51
N SER A 155 -2.39 8.41 57.42
CA SER A 155 -1.59 9.59 57.06
C SER A 155 -0.31 9.22 56.33
N TYR A 156 0.42 8.22 56.82
CA TYR A 156 1.65 7.73 56.22
C TYR A 156 1.38 7.13 54.83
N LEU A 157 0.34 6.29 54.72
CA LEU A 157 -0.07 5.72 53.43
C LEU A 157 -0.47 6.81 52.43
N ALA A 158 -1.20 7.85 52.86
CA ALA A 158 -1.58 8.95 51.99
C ALA A 158 -0.36 9.78 51.52
N GLU A 159 0.66 9.96 52.36
CA GLU A 159 1.90 10.63 51.98
C GLU A 159 2.72 9.81 50.99
N GLU A 160 2.88 8.50 51.23
CA GLU A 160 3.61 7.61 50.34
C GLU A 160 2.91 7.44 48.99
N LEU A 161 1.58 7.27 48.97
CA LEU A 161 0.80 7.24 47.73
C LEU A 161 0.91 8.58 46.98
N GLY A 162 1.00 9.70 47.71
CA GLY A 162 1.21 11.01 47.13
C GLY A 162 2.56 11.20 46.44
N LYS A 163 3.56 10.35 46.71
CA LYS A 163 4.89 10.37 46.05
C LYS A 163 4.92 9.58 44.75
N LEU A 164 3.92 8.73 44.48
CA LEU A 164 3.84 8.01 43.22
C LEU A 164 3.70 9.00 42.04
N ASP A 165 4.33 8.67 40.91
CA ASP A 165 4.24 9.48 39.70
C ASP A 165 2.82 9.51 39.12
N GLY A 166 2.09 8.40 39.22
CA GLY A 166 0.68 8.32 38.82
C GLY A 166 -0.23 9.04 39.81
N LYS A 167 -0.87 10.13 39.38
CA LYS A 167 -1.77 10.94 40.20
C LYS A 167 -3.24 10.57 39.98
N GLN A 168 -4.08 10.96 40.93
CA GLN A 168 -5.52 10.87 40.74
C GLN A 168 -5.93 11.71 39.53
N SER A 169 -6.88 11.18 38.75
CA SER A 169 -7.42 11.83 37.57
C SER A 169 -7.93 13.23 37.89
N VAL A 170 -7.83 14.11 36.89
CA VAL A 170 -8.49 15.41 36.91
C VAL A 170 -9.77 15.32 36.10
N ARG A 171 -10.77 16.08 36.52
CA ARG A 171 -12.02 16.22 35.78
C ARG A 171 -11.75 16.83 34.39
N ILE A 172 -10.96 17.91 34.35
CA ILE A 172 -10.71 18.68 33.13
C ILE A 172 -9.28 19.20 33.06
N ALA A 173 -8.75 19.38 31.85
CA ALA A 173 -7.46 20.03 31.60
C ALA A 173 -7.62 21.31 30.77
N ALA A 174 -7.01 22.40 31.23
CA ALA A 174 -7.13 23.70 30.60
C ALA A 174 -6.45 23.75 29.22
N THR A 175 -7.17 24.26 28.22
CA THR A 175 -6.67 24.50 26.85
C THR A 175 -5.81 25.75 26.72
N GLY A 176 -5.78 26.60 27.75
CA GLY A 176 -5.01 27.84 27.79
C GLY A 176 -4.88 28.39 29.21
N ASN A 177 -4.57 29.68 29.33
CA ASN A 177 -4.44 30.35 30.63
C ASN A 177 -5.80 30.49 31.32
N VAL A 178 -5.83 30.22 32.64
CA VAL A 178 -7.04 30.16 33.47
C VAL A 178 -6.83 30.97 34.74
N VAL A 179 -7.84 31.72 35.17
CA VAL A 179 -7.81 32.46 36.44
C VAL A 179 -8.00 31.48 37.60
N MET A 180 -7.04 31.33 38.50
CA MET A 180 -7.08 30.34 39.60
C MET A 180 -7.99 30.77 40.78
N LYS A 181 -9.24 31.15 40.48
CA LYS A 181 -10.21 31.63 41.46
C LYS A 181 -11.64 31.42 40.98
N GLY A 182 -12.51 30.95 41.89
CA GLY A 182 -13.95 30.80 41.63
C GLY A 182 -14.29 29.74 40.57
N ALA A 183 -15.60 29.58 40.35
CA ALA A 183 -16.13 28.68 39.33
C ALA A 183 -16.05 29.31 37.93
N GLN A 184 -15.77 28.51 36.89
CA GLN A 184 -15.66 29.00 35.51
C GLN A 184 -15.80 27.87 34.48
N GLN A 185 -15.78 28.22 33.19
CA GLN A 185 -15.82 27.26 32.08
C GLN A 185 -14.41 26.91 31.61
N ILE A 186 -14.10 25.63 31.51
CA ILE A 186 -12.83 25.12 30.99
C ILE A 186 -13.13 24.00 29.99
N ASP A 187 -12.64 24.15 28.75
CA ASP A 187 -12.77 23.13 27.69
C ASP A 187 -14.21 22.58 27.49
N GLY A 188 -15.20 23.47 27.63
CA GLY A 188 -16.62 23.16 27.49
C GLY A 188 -17.31 22.64 28.76
N VAL A 189 -16.61 22.58 29.89
CA VAL A 189 -17.10 22.05 31.17
C VAL A 189 -17.10 23.13 32.25
N ALA A 190 -18.21 23.25 32.99
CA ALA A 190 -18.31 24.12 34.17
C ALA A 190 -17.59 23.47 35.36
N VAL A 191 -16.52 24.12 35.84
CA VAL A 191 -15.80 23.70 37.05
C VAL A 191 -16.28 24.50 38.25
N ILE A 192 -16.53 23.80 39.37
CA ILE A 192 -17.04 24.35 40.63
C ILE A 192 -16.13 23.93 41.80
N ALA A 193 -16.36 24.51 42.98
CA ALA A 193 -15.55 24.20 44.16
C ALA A 193 -15.52 22.69 44.48
N GLY A 194 -14.32 22.15 44.68
CA GLY A 194 -14.06 20.72 44.87
C GLY A 194 -13.60 19.99 43.61
N ASP A 195 -13.83 20.55 42.42
CA ASP A 195 -13.37 19.94 41.17
C ASP A 195 -11.85 19.98 41.06
N ARG A 196 -11.30 18.92 40.47
CA ARG A 196 -9.87 18.76 40.27
C ARG A 196 -9.50 19.03 38.82
N VAL A 197 -8.53 19.91 38.59
CA VAL A 197 -8.19 20.40 37.25
C VAL A 197 -6.68 20.36 36.99
N LEU A 198 -6.29 20.07 35.75
CA LEU A 198 -4.93 20.24 35.27
C LEU A 198 -4.79 21.59 34.59
N LEU A 199 -3.87 22.41 35.09
CA LEU A 199 -3.43 23.64 34.43
C LEU A 199 -2.08 23.39 33.77
N ALA A 200 -2.08 23.19 32.45
CA ALA A 200 -0.86 22.90 31.68
C ALA A 200 -0.28 24.13 30.96
N ASN A 201 -1.08 25.19 30.81
CA ASN A 201 -0.80 26.32 29.91
C ASN A 201 -0.99 27.69 30.58
N GLN A 202 -0.62 27.81 31.86
CA GLN A 202 -0.60 29.10 32.57
C GLN A 202 0.46 30.03 32.00
N THR A 203 0.20 31.34 32.03
CA THR A 203 1.17 32.37 31.60
C THR A 203 2.49 32.26 32.37
N LEU A 204 2.42 31.98 33.68
CA LEU A 204 3.59 31.66 34.48
C LEU A 204 3.68 30.14 34.62
N ALA A 205 4.65 29.52 33.96
CA ALA A 205 4.78 28.06 33.94
C ALA A 205 4.98 27.42 35.34
N LYS A 206 5.42 28.17 36.34
CA LYS A 206 5.50 27.71 37.74
C LYS A 206 4.13 27.42 38.37
N ASP A 207 3.07 28.00 37.82
CA ASP A 207 1.70 27.86 38.30
C ASP A 207 0.97 26.69 37.62
N ASN A 208 1.59 26.07 36.61
CA ASN A 208 1.11 24.81 36.07
C ASN A 208 1.07 23.71 37.14
N GLY A 209 0.18 22.74 36.95
CA GLY A 209 0.03 21.60 37.85
C GLY A 209 -1.41 21.23 38.14
N LEU A 210 -1.60 20.44 39.21
CA LEU A 210 -2.88 19.91 39.63
C LEU A 210 -3.48 20.79 40.72
N TRP A 211 -4.71 21.26 40.49
CA TRP A 211 -5.40 22.22 41.34
C TRP A 211 -6.79 21.72 41.72
N ILE A 212 -7.25 22.14 42.90
CA ILE A 212 -8.61 21.99 43.38
C ILE A 212 -9.29 23.35 43.30
N VAL A 213 -10.36 23.40 42.52
CA VAL A 213 -11.20 24.58 42.34
C VAL A 213 -11.82 24.93 43.67
N ALA A 214 -11.87 26.22 43.98
CA ALA A 214 -12.45 26.75 45.21
C ALA A 214 -13.27 28.01 44.91
N ASN A 215 -14.16 28.37 45.84
CA ASN A 215 -14.89 29.65 45.77
C ASN A 215 -13.94 30.85 45.94
N GLY A 216 -12.85 30.66 46.70
CA GLY A 216 -11.73 31.59 46.80
C GLY A 216 -10.62 31.25 45.81
N ASP A 217 -9.38 31.54 46.20
CA ASP A 217 -8.21 31.16 45.41
C ASP A 217 -8.10 29.64 45.40
N TRP A 218 -7.77 29.07 44.25
CA TRP A 218 -7.62 27.63 44.11
C TRP A 218 -6.40 27.14 44.88
N VAL A 219 -6.45 25.88 45.31
CA VAL A 219 -5.38 25.25 46.10
C VAL A 219 -4.78 24.10 45.31
N ARG A 220 -3.48 23.83 45.50
CA ARG A 220 -2.87 22.66 44.86
C ARG A 220 -3.51 21.38 45.39
N ALA A 221 -3.63 20.40 44.51
CA ALA A 221 -4.09 19.07 44.87
C ALA A 221 -3.17 18.44 45.93
N ASN A 222 -3.74 17.70 46.90
CA ASN A 222 -3.01 17.17 48.07
C ASN A 222 -1.83 16.24 47.71
N ASP A 223 -1.97 15.47 46.64
CA ASP A 223 -0.96 14.57 46.04
C ASP A 223 0.01 15.27 45.07
N ALA A 224 -0.08 16.60 44.95
CA ALA A 224 0.84 17.45 44.18
C ALA A 224 1.11 18.81 44.88
N SER A 225 0.97 18.83 46.21
CA SER A 225 1.02 20.06 47.04
C SER A 225 2.41 20.42 47.55
N THR A 226 3.38 19.50 47.45
CA THR A 226 4.77 19.70 47.90
C THR A 226 5.76 19.31 46.82
N SER A 227 6.97 19.88 46.85
CA SER A 227 8.02 19.60 45.86
C SER A 227 8.37 18.11 45.76
N ALA A 228 8.36 17.38 46.89
CA ALA A 228 8.64 15.94 46.92
C ALA A 228 7.57 15.09 46.22
N LYS A 229 6.36 15.61 46.01
CA LYS A 229 5.25 14.92 45.33
C LYS A 229 5.18 15.25 43.84
N VAL A 230 6.03 16.15 43.35
CA VAL A 230 6.06 16.61 41.96
C VAL A 230 7.41 16.29 41.38
N THR A 231 7.50 15.09 40.83
CA THR A 231 8.69 14.46 40.23
C THR A 231 8.62 14.51 38.71
N PRO A 232 9.77 14.54 38.01
CA PRO A 232 9.80 14.30 36.56
C PRO A 232 9.19 12.93 36.27
N GLY A 233 8.20 12.86 35.38
CA GLY A 233 7.44 11.63 35.14
C GLY A 233 6.07 11.58 35.81
N LEU A 234 5.69 12.59 36.62
CA LEU A 234 4.32 12.74 37.12
C LEU A 234 3.33 12.60 35.95
N THR A 235 2.38 11.67 36.07
CA THR A 235 1.34 11.38 35.07
C THR A 235 -0.06 11.58 35.64
N VAL A 236 -0.98 12.05 34.80
CA VAL A 236 -2.37 12.29 35.20
C VAL A 236 -3.33 12.07 34.03
N MET A 237 -4.44 11.40 34.29
CA MET A 237 -5.55 11.22 33.34
C MET A 237 -6.54 12.37 33.42
N VAL A 238 -7.12 12.75 32.29
CA VAL A 238 -8.18 13.76 32.14
C VAL A 238 -9.46 13.04 31.73
N GLU A 239 -10.54 13.28 32.47
CA GLU A 239 -11.80 12.54 32.33
C GLU A 239 -12.72 13.11 31.24
N GLU A 240 -12.91 14.43 31.21
CA GLU A 240 -13.81 15.09 30.27
C GLU A 240 -13.17 16.32 29.63
N GLY A 241 -13.89 16.93 28.67
CA GLY A 241 -13.42 18.07 27.89
C GLY A 241 -13.53 17.86 26.39
N THR A 242 -13.73 18.94 25.65
CA THR A 242 -13.89 18.90 24.18
C THR A 242 -12.54 18.62 23.49
N ALA A 243 -11.50 19.33 23.89
CA ALA A 243 -10.17 19.24 23.30
C ALA A 243 -9.25 18.26 24.05
N ASN A 244 -9.27 18.30 25.38
CA ASN A 244 -8.34 17.56 26.23
C ASN A 244 -9.00 16.40 27.00
N GLY A 245 -10.28 16.09 26.77
CA GLY A 245 -10.94 14.93 27.38
C GLY A 245 -10.32 13.59 26.96
N ASP A 246 -10.48 12.57 27.79
CA ASP A 246 -9.95 11.21 27.58
C ASP A 246 -8.43 11.19 27.29
N SER A 247 -7.65 12.02 27.97
CA SER A 247 -6.21 12.18 27.69
C SER A 247 -5.31 11.89 28.90
N LEU A 248 -4.10 11.42 28.63
CA LEU A 248 -3.02 11.20 29.59
C LEU A 248 -1.98 12.29 29.41
N TRP A 249 -1.61 12.96 30.50
CA TRP A 249 -0.59 14.01 30.52
C TRP A 249 0.58 13.61 31.40
N HIS A 250 1.78 14.06 31.04
CA HIS A 250 3.00 13.87 31.82
C HIS A 250 3.77 15.17 32.05
N LEU A 251 4.43 15.28 33.20
CA LEU A 251 5.35 16.36 33.52
C LEU A 251 6.74 16.06 32.93
N THR A 252 7.22 16.96 32.08
CA THR A 252 8.50 16.84 31.36
C THR A 252 9.62 17.69 31.94
N THR A 253 9.32 18.52 32.94
CA THR A 253 10.34 19.29 33.67
C THR A 253 11.28 18.33 34.41
N ASN A 254 12.58 18.44 34.17
CA ASN A 254 13.61 17.65 34.87
C ASN A 254 13.83 18.13 36.30
N ALA A 255 14.30 17.22 37.17
CA ALA A 255 14.67 17.53 38.55
C ALA A 255 15.95 18.40 38.62
N PRO A 256 16.16 19.18 39.70
CA PRO A 256 15.30 19.32 40.88
C PRO A 256 14.11 20.27 40.67
N ILE A 257 12.96 19.95 41.27
CA ILE A 257 11.73 20.75 41.19
C ILE A 257 11.43 21.41 42.54
N THR A 258 11.22 22.72 42.55
CA THR A 258 10.72 23.48 43.71
C THR A 258 9.41 24.17 43.34
N LEU A 259 8.30 23.75 43.97
CA LEU A 259 6.98 24.32 43.70
C LEU A 259 6.93 25.83 43.98
N GLY A 260 6.24 26.58 43.11
CA GLY A 260 6.13 28.04 43.19
C GLY A 260 7.35 28.80 42.65
N THR A 261 8.41 28.09 42.24
CA THR A 261 9.63 28.69 41.65
C THR A 261 9.99 28.06 40.30
N THR A 262 10.12 26.73 40.24
CA THR A 262 10.48 26.01 39.01
C THR A 262 9.33 26.06 38.00
N ALA A 263 9.65 26.33 36.73
CA ALA A 263 8.68 26.24 35.63
C ALA A 263 8.27 24.78 35.37
N LEU A 264 6.97 24.50 35.37
CA LEU A 264 6.41 23.17 35.19
C LEU A 264 5.81 23.02 33.79
N THR A 265 6.33 22.08 33.00
CA THR A 265 5.92 21.83 31.61
C THR A 265 5.23 20.49 31.49
N PHE A 266 3.93 20.53 31.23
CA PHE A 266 3.12 19.35 30.96
C PHE A 266 2.98 19.12 29.46
N LYS A 267 3.04 17.86 29.06
CA LYS A 267 2.79 17.43 27.69
C LYS A 267 1.74 16.32 27.70
N MET A 268 0.91 16.28 26.67
CA MET A 268 -0.04 15.18 26.52
C MET A 268 0.70 13.98 25.92
N LEU A 269 0.61 12.81 26.54
CA LEU A 269 1.26 11.56 26.11
C LEU A 269 0.31 10.70 25.26
N ALA A 270 -0.99 10.71 25.56
CA ALA A 270 -2.04 10.03 24.81
C ALA A 270 -3.35 10.80 24.93
N GLY A 271 -4.23 10.74 23.92
CA GLY A 271 -5.51 11.43 23.94
C GLY A 271 -5.89 12.04 22.59
N ARG A 272 -6.99 12.79 22.58
CA ARG A 272 -7.47 13.50 21.37
C ARG A 272 -6.49 14.62 21.01
N THR A 273 -6.11 14.69 19.74
CA THR A 273 -5.19 15.72 19.21
C THR A 273 -5.91 16.77 18.36
N GLY A 274 -7.25 16.72 18.31
CA GLY A 274 -8.07 17.60 17.47
C GLY A 274 -8.23 17.15 16.02
N ILE A 275 -7.55 16.07 15.58
CA ILE A 275 -7.81 15.46 14.27
C ILE A 275 -9.13 14.70 14.30
N ALA A 276 -10.02 15.00 13.33
CA ALA A 276 -11.25 14.25 13.13
C ALA A 276 -10.95 12.82 12.65
N ALA A 277 -11.70 11.84 13.15
CA ALA A 277 -11.59 10.46 12.70
C ALA A 277 -11.83 10.36 11.18
N GLY A 278 -10.92 9.72 10.45
CA GLY A 278 -10.99 9.62 8.99
C GLY A 278 -9.73 9.04 8.37
N THR A 279 -9.76 8.90 7.04
CA THR A 279 -8.59 8.49 6.26
C THR A 279 -7.85 9.73 5.76
N TYR A 280 -6.56 9.77 6.05
CA TYR A 280 -5.65 10.81 5.58
C TYR A 280 -4.53 10.18 4.77
N LYS A 281 -4.23 10.75 3.62
CA LYS A 281 -3.12 10.34 2.74
C LYS A 281 -1.78 10.90 3.22
N SER A 282 -1.79 11.93 4.07
CA SER A 282 -0.61 12.49 4.74
C SER A 282 -0.98 12.94 6.16
N LEU A 283 -0.06 12.76 7.11
CA LEU A 283 -0.22 13.15 8.51
C LEU A 283 0.95 14.03 8.95
N THR A 284 0.66 15.08 9.70
CA THR A 284 1.64 15.79 10.52
C THR A 284 1.61 15.19 11.92
N VAL A 285 2.78 14.89 12.48
CA VAL A 285 2.91 14.32 13.82
C VAL A 285 3.69 15.25 14.74
N ASP A 286 3.44 15.17 16.05
CA ASP A 286 4.23 15.85 17.07
C ASP A 286 5.51 15.07 17.45
N GLU A 287 6.27 15.60 18.41
CA GLU A 287 7.50 15.00 18.94
C GLU A 287 7.32 13.59 19.52
N TYR A 288 6.09 13.19 19.84
CA TYR A 288 5.74 11.87 20.37
C TYR A 288 5.09 10.96 19.31
N GLY A 289 5.10 11.37 18.03
CA GLY A 289 4.55 10.59 16.93
C GLY A 289 3.03 10.59 16.85
N ARG A 290 2.35 11.46 17.59
CA ARG A 290 0.88 11.56 17.57
C ARG A 290 0.47 12.48 16.44
N ALA A 291 -0.54 12.10 15.69
CA ALA A 291 -1.02 12.89 14.58
C ALA A 291 -1.67 14.20 15.08
N THR A 292 -1.18 15.36 14.63
CA THR A 292 -1.66 16.71 14.98
C THR A 292 -2.37 17.43 13.84
N ALA A 293 -2.10 17.05 12.58
CA ALA A 293 -2.93 17.42 11.43
C ALA A 293 -2.97 16.28 10.39
N GLY A 294 -4.00 16.25 9.55
CA GLY A 294 -4.13 15.30 8.46
C GLY A 294 -4.57 15.98 7.16
N ALA A 295 -4.01 15.55 6.03
CA ALA A 295 -4.34 16.06 4.70
C ALA A 295 -4.59 14.92 3.71
N ASN A 296 -5.35 15.20 2.66
CA ASN A 296 -5.59 14.29 1.54
C ASN A 296 -5.09 14.91 0.23
N PRO A 297 -3.76 14.94 0.00
CA PRO A 297 -3.23 15.50 -1.22
C PRO A 297 -3.68 14.72 -2.47
N GLU A 298 -3.85 15.44 -3.56
CA GLU A 298 -4.14 14.88 -4.88
C GLU A 298 -3.03 15.19 -5.90
N THR A 299 -2.03 15.97 -5.49
CA THR A 299 -0.90 16.37 -6.34
C THR A 299 0.40 15.78 -5.81
N LEU A 300 1.32 15.45 -6.72
CA LEU A 300 2.67 14.96 -6.39
C LEU A 300 3.39 15.91 -5.41
N ALA A 301 3.23 17.22 -5.62
CA ALA A 301 3.74 18.26 -4.72
C ALA A 301 3.12 18.17 -3.32
N GLY A 302 1.81 17.92 -3.21
CA GLY A 302 1.14 17.74 -1.93
C GLY A 302 1.55 16.45 -1.20
N PHE A 303 2.06 15.44 -1.91
CA PHE A 303 2.71 14.26 -1.33
C PHE A 303 4.20 14.47 -1.02
N GLY A 304 4.79 15.62 -1.38
CA GLY A 304 6.21 15.88 -1.21
C GLY A 304 7.13 15.04 -2.11
N ILE A 305 6.60 14.47 -3.19
CA ILE A 305 7.36 13.65 -4.15
C ILE A 305 8.22 14.59 -5.00
N LYS A 306 9.55 14.42 -4.95
CA LYS A 306 10.54 15.29 -5.60
C LYS A 306 11.28 14.62 -6.77
N ASP A 307 11.13 13.31 -6.92
CA ASP A 307 11.79 12.46 -7.92
C ASP A 307 10.88 12.14 -9.12
N SER A 308 9.76 12.87 -9.26
CA SER A 308 8.84 12.77 -10.40
C SER A 308 8.72 14.09 -11.14
N TYR A 309 8.64 14.06 -12.47
CA TYR A 309 8.35 15.24 -13.27
C TYR A 309 6.93 15.76 -12.99
N THR A 310 6.81 17.05 -12.73
CA THR A 310 5.52 17.73 -12.62
C THR A 310 4.84 17.83 -13.98
N LYS A 311 3.51 17.99 -13.99
CA LYS A 311 2.74 18.23 -15.22
C LYS A 311 3.34 19.36 -16.07
N ALA A 312 3.75 20.46 -15.43
CA ALA A 312 4.37 21.60 -16.11
C ALA A 312 5.74 21.27 -16.71
N GLU A 313 6.57 20.47 -16.02
CA GLU A 313 7.86 20.03 -16.56
C GLU A 313 7.69 19.05 -17.71
N VAL A 314 6.71 18.14 -17.62
CA VAL A 314 6.35 17.25 -18.74
C VAL A 314 5.86 18.08 -19.93
N GLU A 315 4.97 19.04 -19.71
CA GLU A 315 4.50 19.98 -20.75
C GLU A 315 5.65 20.78 -21.37
N ALA A 316 6.60 21.26 -20.57
CA ALA A 316 7.78 22.00 -21.03
C ALA A 316 8.78 21.11 -21.79
N LEU A 317 8.92 19.84 -21.38
CA LEU A 317 9.75 18.85 -22.08
C LEU A 317 9.12 18.45 -23.41
N ILE A 318 7.79 18.31 -23.47
CA ILE A 318 7.03 18.08 -24.71
C ILE A 318 7.17 19.28 -25.65
N ALA A 319 7.09 20.51 -25.13
CA ALA A 319 7.30 21.72 -25.92
C ALA A 319 8.73 21.84 -26.50
N LYS A 320 9.72 21.20 -25.87
CA LYS A 320 11.12 21.15 -26.32
C LYS A 320 11.46 19.94 -27.18
N ALA A 321 10.60 18.92 -27.23
CA ALA A 321 10.76 17.77 -28.11
C ALA A 321 10.40 18.18 -29.55
N SER A 322 11.42 18.57 -30.32
CA SER A 322 11.42 19.01 -31.72
C SER A 322 10.29 18.45 -32.62
N ALA A 323 9.14 19.11 -32.59
CA ALA A 323 8.17 19.16 -33.67
C ALA A 323 8.49 20.37 -34.56
N LEU A 324 8.26 20.27 -35.88
CA LEU A 324 8.45 21.37 -36.82
C LEU A 324 7.85 22.68 -36.27
N PRO A 325 8.63 23.78 -36.12
CA PRO A 325 8.12 25.05 -35.60
C PRO A 325 6.90 25.56 -36.40
N VAL A 326 5.95 26.21 -35.73
CA VAL A 326 4.87 26.96 -36.42
C VAL A 326 5.49 27.94 -37.43
N GLY A 327 4.94 27.97 -38.64
CA GLY A 327 5.52 28.70 -39.78
C GLY A 327 6.39 27.86 -40.72
N SER A 328 6.77 26.64 -40.33
CA SER A 328 7.53 25.72 -41.21
C SER A 328 6.71 25.31 -42.43
N ILE A 329 7.28 25.45 -43.63
CA ILE A 329 6.64 25.05 -44.90
C ILE A 329 7.14 23.65 -45.29
N VAL A 330 6.19 22.74 -45.52
CA VAL A 330 6.46 21.33 -45.84
C VAL A 330 5.64 20.93 -47.04
N ALA A 331 6.25 20.12 -47.91
CA ALA A 331 5.62 19.51 -49.06
C ALA A 331 4.89 18.23 -48.65
N PHE A 332 3.60 18.13 -48.99
CA PHE A 332 2.79 16.92 -48.79
C PHE A 332 2.35 16.33 -50.13
N PRO A 333 2.60 15.03 -50.41
CA PRO A 333 2.26 14.40 -51.69
C PRO A 333 0.80 13.89 -51.72
N VAL A 334 -0.12 14.57 -51.00
CA VAL A 334 -1.53 14.18 -50.83
C VAL A 334 -2.43 15.41 -51.01
N ASP A 335 -3.72 15.18 -51.27
CA ASP A 335 -4.74 16.18 -51.63
C ASP A 335 -5.50 16.78 -50.43
N ALA A 336 -5.08 16.45 -49.20
CA ALA A 336 -5.64 17.01 -47.98
C ALA A 336 -4.55 17.50 -47.02
N PRO A 337 -4.64 18.73 -46.48
CA PRO A 337 -3.71 19.21 -45.46
C PRO A 337 -3.76 18.31 -44.22
N PRO A 338 -2.61 17.78 -43.76
CA PRO A 338 -2.60 17.00 -42.53
C PRO A 338 -3.01 17.84 -41.31
N PRO A 339 -3.54 17.22 -40.25
CA PRO A 339 -3.83 17.91 -38.99
C PRO A 339 -2.62 18.71 -38.48
N GLY A 340 -2.84 19.97 -38.10
CA GLY A 340 -1.77 20.87 -37.65
C GLY A 340 -1.14 21.71 -38.76
N PHE A 341 -1.56 21.54 -40.01
CA PHE A 341 -1.07 22.27 -41.17
C PHE A 341 -2.22 22.91 -41.95
N LEU A 342 -1.91 23.99 -42.66
CA LEU A 342 -2.81 24.66 -43.60
C LEU A 342 -2.12 24.75 -44.96
N GLU A 343 -2.87 24.57 -46.04
CA GLU A 343 -2.36 24.80 -47.39
C GLU A 343 -2.01 26.28 -47.61
N LEU A 344 -0.94 26.55 -48.37
CA LEU A 344 -0.57 27.89 -48.81
C LEU A 344 -1.40 28.33 -50.03
N ASP A 345 -2.66 28.67 -49.77
CA ASP A 345 -3.74 28.85 -50.75
C ASP A 345 -4.28 30.28 -50.87
N ASN A 346 -3.56 31.28 -50.34
CA ASN A 346 -4.00 32.69 -50.26
C ASN A 346 -5.26 32.96 -49.41
N SER A 347 -5.78 31.96 -48.70
CA SER A 347 -7.00 32.12 -47.92
C SER A 347 -6.81 33.01 -46.70
N VAL A 348 -7.90 33.63 -46.26
CA VAL A 348 -7.97 34.44 -45.04
C VAL A 348 -8.37 33.54 -43.88
N LYS A 349 -7.61 33.59 -42.78
CA LYS A 349 -7.82 32.79 -41.57
C LYS A 349 -7.99 33.68 -40.35
N SER A 350 -8.73 33.18 -39.36
CA SER A 350 -8.94 33.86 -38.08
C SER A 350 -7.71 33.77 -37.19
N SER A 351 -7.27 34.91 -36.66
CA SER A 351 -6.17 34.99 -35.70
C SER A 351 -6.55 34.36 -34.36
N ALA A 352 -7.85 34.29 -34.03
CA ALA A 352 -8.33 33.60 -32.84
C ALA A 352 -8.25 32.07 -33.00
N THR A 353 -8.42 31.56 -34.23
CA THR A 353 -8.34 30.13 -34.52
C THR A 353 -6.89 29.65 -34.70
N TYR A 354 -5.99 30.52 -35.19
CA TYR A 354 -4.58 30.20 -35.42
C TYR A 354 -3.65 31.30 -34.87
N PRO A 355 -3.60 31.51 -33.54
CA PRO A 355 -2.89 32.64 -32.93
C PRO A 355 -1.38 32.58 -33.17
N ASP A 356 -0.76 31.40 -33.05
CA ASP A 356 0.69 31.22 -33.22
C ASP A 356 1.12 31.51 -34.66
N LEU A 357 0.36 31.03 -35.65
CA LEU A 357 0.66 31.27 -37.06
C LEU A 357 0.43 32.74 -37.45
N SER A 358 -0.63 33.36 -36.92
CA SER A 358 -0.89 34.79 -37.11
C SER A 358 0.27 35.64 -36.58
N ALA A 359 0.75 35.33 -35.37
CA ALA A 359 1.88 36.01 -34.77
C ALA A 359 3.17 35.81 -35.59
N TYR A 360 3.41 34.59 -36.09
CA TYR A 360 4.58 34.27 -36.91
C TYR A 360 4.58 35.03 -38.26
N LEU A 361 3.46 35.04 -38.99
CA LEU A 361 3.38 35.68 -40.30
C LEU A 361 3.34 37.20 -40.21
N GLY A 362 2.89 37.77 -39.08
CA GLY A 362 2.94 39.20 -38.79
C GLY A 362 2.24 40.08 -39.84
N GLY A 363 1.23 39.54 -40.53
CA GLY A 363 0.49 40.25 -41.58
C GLY A 363 1.26 40.50 -42.88
N LYS A 364 2.46 39.91 -43.08
CA LYS A 364 3.32 40.15 -44.27
C LYS A 364 2.65 39.86 -45.62
N PHE A 365 1.62 39.02 -45.64
CA PHE A 365 0.87 38.65 -46.83
C PHE A 365 -0.49 39.34 -46.92
N ASN A 366 -0.86 40.17 -45.94
CA ASN A 366 -2.13 40.88 -45.93
C ASN A 366 -2.15 41.96 -47.02
N LYS A 367 -3.31 42.16 -47.62
CA LYS A 367 -3.59 43.17 -48.64
C LYS A 367 -4.42 44.34 -48.07
N GLY A 368 -4.93 44.21 -46.84
CA GLY A 368 -5.74 45.22 -46.15
C GLY A 368 -7.26 44.97 -46.25
N ASP A 369 -7.68 43.87 -46.87
CA ASP A 369 -9.08 43.49 -47.11
C ASP A 369 -9.54 42.30 -46.25
N GLU A 370 -8.70 41.80 -45.34
CA GLU A 370 -8.94 40.56 -44.58
C GLU A 370 -10.03 40.67 -43.50
N GLY A 371 -10.37 41.89 -43.07
CA GLY A 371 -11.23 42.14 -41.91
C GLY A 371 -10.48 42.06 -40.57
N VAL A 372 -10.97 42.79 -39.57
CA VAL A 372 -10.32 42.89 -38.25
C VAL A 372 -10.27 41.52 -37.57
N GLY A 373 -9.08 41.13 -37.09
CA GLY A 373 -8.87 39.85 -36.40
C GLY A 373 -8.50 38.68 -37.32
N ASN A 374 -8.28 38.92 -38.62
CA ASN A 374 -7.86 37.89 -39.58
C ASN A 374 -6.47 38.18 -40.19
N PHE A 375 -5.86 37.15 -40.76
CA PHE A 375 -4.60 37.23 -41.50
C PHE A 375 -4.66 36.38 -42.78
N ARG A 376 -3.82 36.70 -43.76
CA ARG A 376 -3.75 36.01 -45.06
C ARG A 376 -2.57 35.05 -45.13
N LEU A 377 -2.81 33.86 -45.70
CA LEU A 377 -1.74 32.90 -46.01
C LEU A 377 -0.99 33.28 -47.30
N PRO A 378 0.29 32.91 -47.45
CA PRO A 378 0.97 32.95 -48.74
C PRO A 378 0.22 32.14 -49.82
N GLU A 379 0.43 32.50 -51.08
CA GLU A 379 -0.02 31.71 -52.24
C GLU A 379 1.18 31.01 -52.87
N ALA A 380 1.25 29.69 -52.74
CA ALA A 380 2.34 28.88 -53.28
C ALA A 380 1.87 27.86 -54.33
N ARG A 381 0.57 27.80 -54.65
CA ARG A 381 0.04 26.85 -55.63
C ARG A 381 0.56 27.20 -57.02
N GLY A 382 1.16 26.22 -57.69
CA GLY A 382 1.76 26.39 -59.01
C GLY A 382 3.10 27.13 -59.05
N GLU A 383 3.66 27.47 -57.89
CA GLU A 383 4.91 28.22 -57.77
C GLU A 383 6.09 27.30 -57.40
N PHE A 384 7.30 27.64 -57.87
CA PHE A 384 8.54 27.05 -57.38
C PHE A 384 9.10 27.88 -56.23
N LEU A 385 9.28 27.26 -55.06
CA LEU A 385 9.97 27.90 -53.96
C LEU A 385 11.48 27.95 -54.23
N ARG A 386 12.08 29.12 -54.04
CA ARG A 386 13.52 29.33 -54.17
C ARG A 386 14.07 30.10 -52.98
N GLY A 387 15.35 29.85 -52.67
CA GLY A 387 16.03 30.53 -51.57
C GLY A 387 16.10 32.05 -51.81
N TRP A 388 15.89 32.82 -50.74
CA TRP A 388 16.14 34.26 -50.75
C TRP A 388 17.64 34.52 -50.82
N ASP A 389 18.08 35.43 -51.69
CA ASP A 389 19.50 35.73 -51.90
C ASP A 389 20.21 36.16 -50.61
N HIS A 390 19.49 36.90 -49.74
CA HIS A 390 19.96 37.34 -48.42
C HIS A 390 21.41 37.89 -48.43
N GLY A 391 21.77 38.65 -49.47
CA GLY A 391 23.08 39.29 -49.60
C GLY A 391 24.19 38.42 -50.20
N ARG A 392 23.87 37.22 -50.71
CA ARG A 392 24.83 36.33 -51.40
C ARG A 392 25.24 36.86 -52.78
N GLY A 393 24.46 37.79 -53.37
CA GLY A 393 24.83 38.47 -54.61
C GLY A 393 24.54 37.68 -55.89
N VAL A 394 23.82 36.56 -55.80
CA VAL A 394 23.40 35.75 -56.96
C VAL A 394 22.08 36.24 -57.54
N ASP A 395 21.28 36.91 -56.72
CA ASP A 395 19.96 37.42 -57.07
C ASP A 395 19.66 38.71 -56.29
N VAL A 396 20.39 39.75 -56.67
CA VAL A 396 20.36 41.06 -56.01
C VAL A 396 19.01 41.76 -56.24
N GLY A 397 18.42 42.27 -55.16
CA GLY A 397 17.21 43.09 -55.22
C GLY A 397 15.89 42.33 -54.99
N ARG A 398 15.91 41.00 -54.84
CA ARG A 398 14.69 40.23 -54.55
C ARG A 398 14.35 40.20 -53.06
N ALA A 399 13.06 40.35 -52.74
CA ALA A 399 12.54 40.33 -51.38
C ALA A 399 11.95 38.96 -51.00
N MET A 400 11.91 38.65 -49.70
CA MET A 400 11.25 37.44 -49.19
C MET A 400 9.74 37.50 -49.48
N GLY A 401 9.19 36.44 -50.09
CA GLY A 401 7.76 36.34 -50.44
C GLY A 401 7.36 36.97 -51.78
N SER A 402 8.29 37.55 -52.54
CA SER A 402 8.00 38.10 -53.88
C SER A 402 7.92 37.00 -54.96
N ARG A 403 7.05 37.20 -55.96
CA ARG A 403 6.93 36.32 -57.15
C ARG A 403 7.90 36.73 -58.25
N GLN A 404 8.29 35.76 -59.09
CA GLN A 404 9.04 35.98 -60.31
C GLN A 404 8.35 35.23 -61.46
N ALA A 405 8.23 35.86 -62.62
CA ALA A 405 7.81 35.17 -63.84
C ALA A 405 8.88 34.18 -64.32
N ASP A 406 8.50 33.27 -65.22
CA ASP A 406 9.43 32.44 -65.97
C ASP A 406 10.36 33.30 -66.85
N GLU A 407 11.60 32.85 -67.03
CA GLU A 407 12.59 33.54 -67.88
C GLU A 407 13.51 32.52 -68.56
N ILE A 408 13.72 32.70 -69.87
CA ILE A 408 14.82 32.06 -70.62
C ILE A 408 15.93 33.10 -70.80
N LYS A 409 17.18 32.75 -70.46
CA LYS A 409 18.30 33.68 -70.64
C LYS A 409 18.42 34.09 -72.10
N ALA A 410 18.56 35.40 -72.32
CA ALA A 410 18.91 35.95 -73.62
C ALA A 410 20.18 35.25 -74.13
N HIS A 411 20.09 34.69 -75.31
CA HIS A 411 21.20 34.06 -76.00
C HIS A 411 21.05 34.35 -77.50
N ALA A 412 22.18 34.34 -78.22
CA ALA A 412 22.22 34.53 -79.65
C ALA A 412 22.96 33.35 -80.28
N HIS A 413 22.56 33.01 -81.50
CA HIS A 413 23.22 32.01 -82.31
C HIS A 413 23.96 32.74 -83.43
N ALA A 414 25.28 32.58 -83.50
CA ALA A 414 26.09 33.15 -84.57
C ALA A 414 26.45 32.05 -85.56
N THR A 415 26.05 32.24 -86.82
CA THR A 415 26.53 31.41 -87.94
C THR A 415 27.85 31.98 -88.44
N VAL A 416 28.86 31.13 -88.61
CA VAL A 416 30.13 31.52 -89.24
C VAL A 416 29.99 31.24 -90.73
N TYR A 417 30.12 32.28 -91.56
CA TYR A 417 30.18 32.14 -93.01
C TYR A 417 31.66 32.03 -93.41
N GLU A 418 32.10 30.87 -93.89
CA GLU A 418 33.40 30.74 -94.53
C GLU A 418 33.22 30.98 -96.04
N LEU A 419 33.85 32.04 -96.54
CA LEU A 419 33.89 32.35 -97.97
C LEU A 419 34.94 31.45 -98.63
N VAL A 420 34.49 30.33 -99.21
CA VAL A 420 35.37 29.49 -100.04
C VAL A 420 35.52 30.16 -101.40
N THR A 421 36.71 30.71 -101.66
CA THR A 421 37.11 31.18 -103.00
C THR A 421 37.78 30.03 -103.75
N ASP A 422 37.06 29.40 -104.69
CA ASP A 422 37.67 28.45 -105.63
C ASP A 422 38.26 29.19 -106.84
N LEU A 423 39.55 28.99 -107.10
CA LEU A 423 40.26 29.53 -108.25
C LEU A 423 40.18 28.54 -109.43
N PHE A 424 39.36 28.84 -110.44
CA PHE A 424 39.34 28.07 -111.69
C PHE A 424 40.12 28.79 -112.81
N ALA A 425 40.96 28.04 -113.53
CA ALA A 425 41.96 28.54 -114.49
C ALA A 425 41.42 29.01 -115.86
N ALA A 426 40.14 29.40 -115.99
CA ALA A 426 39.54 29.80 -117.27
C ALA A 426 38.49 30.91 -117.16
N GLY A 427 38.84 32.00 -116.47
CA GLY A 427 38.08 33.26 -116.50
C GLY A 427 37.18 33.50 -115.28
N THR A 428 37.18 34.75 -114.80
CA THR A 428 36.41 35.21 -113.66
C THR A 428 34.92 35.14 -113.96
N VAL A 429 34.21 34.20 -113.33
CA VAL A 429 32.75 34.27 -113.21
C VAL A 429 32.42 34.77 -111.81
N THR A 430 32.12 36.06 -111.69
CA THR A 430 31.43 36.59 -110.51
C THR A 430 30.01 36.04 -110.55
N ARG A 431 29.74 34.96 -109.82
CA ARG A 431 28.35 34.59 -109.55
C ARG A 431 27.81 35.59 -108.56
N ASN A 432 26.92 36.44 -109.05
CA ASN A 432 26.17 37.39 -108.25
C ASN A 432 25.20 36.60 -107.34
N PHE A 433 25.67 36.14 -106.18
CA PHE A 433 24.76 36.09 -105.04
C PHE A 433 24.66 37.52 -104.55
N VAL A 434 23.49 38.12 -104.76
CA VAL A 434 23.14 39.43 -104.22
C VAL A 434 23.31 39.36 -102.70
N GLN A 435 24.45 39.85 -102.24
CA GLN A 435 24.63 40.48 -100.94
C GLN A 435 23.87 41.81 -101.03
N ASP A 436 22.60 41.82 -100.64
CA ASP A 436 21.93 43.08 -100.33
C ASP A 436 22.18 43.39 -98.86
N PHE A 437 23.04 44.38 -98.64
CA PHE A 437 23.31 44.98 -97.34
C PHE A 437 22.13 45.88 -96.94
N GLY A 438 21.03 45.24 -96.54
CA GLY A 438 19.97 45.87 -95.77
C GLY A 438 20.36 45.88 -94.30
N THR A 439 20.45 47.06 -93.70
CA THR A 439 20.68 47.28 -92.28
C THR A 439 19.64 46.54 -91.42
N GLN A 440 19.90 45.30 -91.03
CA GLN A 440 19.32 44.61 -89.88
C GLN A 440 20.13 43.32 -89.60
N ASN A 441 21.09 43.44 -88.68
CA ASN A 441 21.58 42.29 -87.91
C ASN A 441 20.40 41.70 -87.12
N ASN A 442 19.69 40.71 -87.67
CA ASN A 442 18.87 39.73 -86.94
C ASN A 442 18.07 38.85 -87.92
N VAL A 443 18.60 37.70 -88.33
CA VAL A 443 17.70 36.59 -88.69
C VAL A 443 17.24 35.98 -87.37
N GLN A 444 16.13 36.47 -86.84
CA GLN A 444 15.56 35.93 -85.60
C GLN A 444 14.98 34.55 -85.86
N THR A 445 15.34 33.59 -85.00
CA THR A 445 14.58 32.35 -84.85
C THR A 445 13.15 32.69 -84.45
N ASN A 446 12.15 32.07 -85.07
CA ASN A 446 10.79 32.11 -84.53
C ASN A 446 10.77 31.51 -83.11
N ALA A 447 9.79 31.91 -82.30
CA ALA A 447 9.60 31.34 -80.97
C ALA A 447 9.43 29.81 -81.07
N ALA A 448 10.33 29.07 -80.44
CA ALA A 448 10.25 27.62 -80.30
C ALA A 448 10.27 27.27 -78.81
N GLY A 449 9.18 26.68 -78.35
CA GLY A 449 8.89 26.36 -76.95
C GLY A 449 7.38 26.24 -76.74
N GLY A 450 6.96 25.55 -75.68
CA GLY A 450 5.57 25.63 -75.20
C GLY A 450 5.35 26.91 -74.39
N ALA A 451 4.13 27.14 -73.90
CA ALA A 451 3.77 28.32 -73.11
C ALA A 451 4.55 28.49 -71.77
N GLU A 452 5.38 27.53 -71.37
CA GLU A 452 6.10 27.51 -70.09
C GLU A 452 7.38 26.63 -70.19
N THR A 453 8.53 27.13 -69.73
CA THR A 453 9.78 26.35 -69.59
C THR A 453 9.96 25.85 -68.15
N ARG A 454 9.42 24.69 -67.80
CA ARG A 454 9.56 24.09 -66.46
C ARG A 454 10.38 22.79 -66.44
N PRO A 455 11.18 22.54 -65.38
CA PRO A 455 11.74 21.22 -65.09
C PRO A 455 10.62 20.20 -64.81
N ARG A 456 10.88 18.90 -65.02
CA ARG A 456 10.02 17.85 -64.44
C ARG A 456 9.95 18.08 -62.92
N ASN A 457 8.77 17.92 -62.30
CA ASN A 457 8.55 18.21 -60.86
C ASN A 457 7.39 17.40 -60.25
N ILE A 458 7.46 16.96 -58.98
CA ILE A 458 6.28 16.54 -58.20
C ILE A 458 5.49 17.77 -57.76
N ALA A 459 4.22 17.80 -58.14
CA ALA A 459 3.21 18.63 -57.51
C ALA A 459 2.92 18.05 -56.13
N VAL A 460 3.36 18.80 -55.14
CA VAL A 460 3.10 18.59 -53.72
C VAL A 460 2.22 19.74 -53.26
N MET A 461 1.39 19.48 -52.25
CA MET A 461 0.71 20.54 -51.52
C MET A 461 1.72 21.19 -50.57
N TRP A 462 2.00 22.48 -50.79
CA TRP A 462 2.80 23.25 -49.84
C TRP A 462 1.90 23.64 -48.67
N CYS A 463 2.18 23.06 -47.51
CA CYS A 463 1.45 23.41 -46.29
C CYS A 463 2.38 24.06 -45.27
N ILE A 464 1.83 25.02 -44.54
CA ILE A 464 2.50 25.69 -43.43
C ILE A 464 2.02 25.12 -42.10
N LYS A 465 2.95 24.88 -41.18
CA LYS A 465 2.62 24.46 -39.82
C LYS A 465 1.83 25.57 -39.13
N ALA A 466 0.60 25.29 -38.74
CA ALA A 466 -0.32 26.32 -38.23
C ALA A 466 -0.49 26.30 -36.71
N TRP A 467 -0.42 25.12 -36.07
CA TRP A 467 -0.43 24.96 -34.61
C TRP A 467 0.25 23.66 -34.22
N ASN A 468 0.84 23.57 -33.03
CA ASN A 468 1.35 22.29 -32.52
C ASN A 468 0.16 21.43 -32.03
N ALA A 469 0.02 20.21 -32.55
CA ALA A 469 -0.95 19.26 -31.99
C ALA A 469 -0.42 18.89 -30.58
N PRO A 470 -1.13 19.09 -29.46
CA PRO A 470 -2.56 19.35 -29.28
C PRO A 470 -2.85 20.56 -28.37
N VAL A 471 -3.18 21.72 -28.93
CA VAL A 471 -3.82 22.79 -28.15
C VAL A 471 -4.81 23.55 -29.03
N ASN A 472 -6.03 23.03 -29.08
CA ASN A 472 -7.21 23.89 -29.16
C ASN A 472 -7.94 23.72 -27.83
N GLN A 473 -7.90 24.78 -27.02
CA GLN A 473 -8.59 24.83 -25.73
C GLN A 473 -10.10 24.90 -26.00
N GLY A 474 -10.81 23.81 -25.69
CA GLY A 474 -12.27 23.77 -25.77
C GLY A 474 -12.88 22.49 -25.20
N THR A 475 -12.32 21.31 -25.49
CA THR A 475 -12.84 20.05 -24.96
C THR A 475 -11.80 18.93 -25.15
N ILE A 476 -11.38 18.26 -24.07
CA ILE A 476 -10.41 17.17 -24.14
C ILE A 476 -11.14 15.89 -24.54
N ASP A 477 -10.93 15.42 -25.77
CA ASP A 477 -11.35 14.09 -26.23
C ASP A 477 -10.23 13.06 -25.96
N VAL A 478 -10.46 12.17 -24.99
CA VAL A 478 -9.54 11.11 -24.58
C VAL A 478 -9.29 10.09 -25.71
N ALA A 479 -10.22 9.93 -26.66
CA ALA A 479 -10.03 9.07 -27.81
C ALA A 479 -9.06 9.67 -28.85
N ALA A 480 -8.99 11.01 -28.94
CA ALA A 480 -7.99 11.70 -29.75
C ALA A 480 -6.60 11.62 -29.12
N LEU A 481 -6.50 11.65 -27.78
CA LEU A 481 -5.24 11.49 -27.06
C LEU A 481 -4.64 10.09 -27.26
N ALA A 482 -5.45 9.03 -27.25
CA ALA A 482 -5.00 7.67 -27.53
C ALA A 482 -4.48 7.51 -28.98
N LYS A 483 -5.11 8.17 -29.95
CA LYS A 483 -4.64 8.21 -31.35
C LYS A 483 -3.36 9.03 -31.51
N GLU A 484 -3.18 10.09 -30.72
CA GLU A 484 -1.96 10.91 -30.78
C GLU A 484 -0.78 10.22 -30.09
N VAL A 485 -1.00 9.42 -29.03
CA VAL A 485 0.03 8.55 -28.43
C VAL A 485 0.50 7.47 -29.43
N GLU A 486 -0.37 6.97 -30.31
CA GLU A 486 0.04 6.14 -31.45
C GLU A 486 0.83 6.92 -32.52
N ARG A 487 0.46 8.18 -32.78
CA ARG A 487 1.11 9.06 -33.76
C ARG A 487 2.48 9.59 -33.33
N LEU A 488 2.71 9.71 -32.03
CA LEU A 488 4.00 10.09 -31.43
C LEU A 488 5.11 9.03 -31.65
N LYS A 489 4.79 7.86 -32.21
CA LYS A 489 5.78 6.81 -32.53
C LYS A 489 6.64 7.11 -33.76
N SER A 490 6.32 8.10 -34.61
CA SER A 490 7.22 8.54 -35.68
C SER A 490 6.90 9.93 -36.24
N ALA A 491 7.93 10.77 -36.44
CA ALA A 491 7.80 12.11 -37.06
C ALA A 491 7.45 12.07 -38.56
N VAL A 492 7.51 10.90 -39.19
CA VAL A 492 7.21 10.68 -40.62
C VAL A 492 6.08 9.65 -40.72
N PRO A 493 4.93 9.98 -41.34
CA PRO A 493 3.80 9.06 -41.43
C PRO A 493 4.09 7.88 -42.35
N VAL A 494 3.50 6.72 -42.04
CA VAL A 494 3.52 5.53 -42.93
C VAL A 494 2.93 5.93 -44.30
N GLY A 495 3.60 5.52 -45.38
CA GLY A 495 3.27 5.91 -46.75
C GLY A 495 4.03 7.13 -47.28
N ALA A 496 4.73 7.90 -46.43
CA ALA A 496 5.54 9.03 -46.88
C ALA A 496 6.79 8.56 -47.64
N VAL A 497 7.09 9.21 -48.77
CA VAL A 497 8.27 8.94 -49.61
C VAL A 497 9.35 9.97 -49.32
N LEU A 498 10.56 9.51 -48.98
CA LEU A 498 11.73 10.34 -48.72
C LEU A 498 12.90 9.93 -49.60
N ALA A 499 13.71 10.91 -49.97
CA ALA A 499 14.98 10.70 -50.63
C ALA A 499 16.08 10.44 -49.59
N PHE A 500 16.77 9.31 -49.72
CA PHE A 500 17.96 8.97 -48.97
C PHE A 500 19.19 9.16 -49.86
N PRO A 501 20.21 9.94 -49.43
CA PRO A 501 21.39 10.22 -50.24
C PRO A 501 22.38 9.06 -50.30
N THR A 502 22.12 7.95 -49.61
CA THR A 502 22.98 6.76 -49.53
C THR A 502 22.24 5.52 -50.01
N GLY A 503 22.97 4.47 -50.40
CA GLY A 503 22.41 3.18 -50.82
C GLY A 503 21.89 2.29 -49.69
N ILE A 504 21.56 2.86 -48.52
CA ILE A 504 21.14 2.10 -47.31
C ILE A 504 19.71 2.48 -46.95
N VAL A 505 18.82 1.49 -46.91
CA VAL A 505 17.44 1.67 -46.45
C VAL A 505 17.43 1.78 -44.93
N ALA A 506 16.93 2.89 -44.40
CA ALA A 506 16.82 3.11 -42.96
C ALA A 506 15.74 2.21 -42.32
N PRO A 507 15.91 1.80 -41.05
CA PRO A 507 14.89 1.04 -40.32
C PRO A 507 13.52 1.74 -40.33
N GLY A 508 12.45 0.99 -40.60
CA GLY A 508 11.09 1.54 -40.71
C GLY A 508 10.73 2.03 -42.11
N TYR A 509 11.60 1.87 -43.10
CA TYR A 509 11.39 2.23 -44.50
C TYR A 509 11.64 1.04 -45.43
N LEU A 510 11.07 1.10 -46.63
CA LEU A 510 11.32 0.18 -47.74
C LEU A 510 11.72 0.96 -48.99
N GLU A 511 12.61 0.43 -49.82
CA GLU A 511 12.94 1.03 -51.11
C GLU A 511 11.73 0.95 -52.06
N LEU A 512 11.53 1.98 -52.88
CA LEU A 512 10.52 2.00 -53.94
C LEU A 512 11.04 1.30 -55.20
N ASP A 513 11.12 -0.03 -55.12
CA ASP A 513 11.74 -0.94 -56.09
C ASP A 513 10.74 -1.85 -56.85
N GLY A 514 9.43 -1.59 -56.73
CA GLY A 514 8.41 -2.39 -57.39
C GLY A 514 8.14 -3.78 -56.79
N SER A 515 8.78 -4.13 -55.67
CA SER A 515 8.68 -5.45 -55.03
C SER A 515 7.29 -5.75 -54.46
N VAL A 516 6.98 -7.04 -54.32
CA VAL A 516 5.74 -7.53 -53.70
C VAL A 516 5.99 -7.78 -52.22
N GLN A 517 5.12 -7.24 -51.36
CA GLN A 517 5.24 -7.26 -49.91
C GLN A 517 4.01 -7.90 -49.27
N SER A 518 4.19 -8.50 -48.09
CA SER A 518 3.09 -9.15 -47.37
C SER A 518 2.27 -8.15 -46.55
N ILE A 519 0.94 -8.23 -46.66
CA ILE A 519 0.00 -7.45 -45.85
C ILE A 519 0.17 -7.79 -44.36
N ALA A 520 0.50 -9.04 -44.01
CA ALA A 520 0.71 -9.43 -42.63
C ALA A 520 1.98 -8.80 -42.02
N THR A 521 3.00 -8.57 -42.84
CA THR A 521 4.27 -7.96 -42.39
C THR A 521 4.18 -6.44 -42.33
N TYR A 522 3.46 -5.82 -43.26
CA TYR A 522 3.32 -4.35 -43.35
C TYR A 522 1.86 -3.93 -43.47
N PRO A 523 1.03 -4.17 -42.44
CA PRO A 523 -0.42 -3.95 -42.51
C PRO A 523 -0.79 -2.49 -42.72
N ASP A 524 -0.08 -1.57 -42.07
CA ASP A 524 -0.34 -0.14 -42.16
C ASP A 524 0.00 0.41 -43.55
N LEU A 525 1.14 -0.04 -44.12
CA LEU A 525 1.53 0.36 -45.47
C LEU A 525 0.62 -0.27 -46.53
N ALA A 526 0.20 -1.52 -46.33
CA ALA A 526 -0.76 -2.19 -47.20
C ALA A 526 -2.12 -1.48 -47.23
N ALA A 527 -2.62 -1.09 -46.06
CA ALA A 527 -3.86 -0.32 -45.94
C ALA A 527 -3.74 1.05 -46.63
N TYR A 528 -2.57 1.68 -46.53
CA TYR A 528 -2.31 2.97 -47.16
C TYR A 528 -2.24 2.90 -48.70
N LEU A 529 -1.45 1.99 -49.27
CA LEU A 529 -1.26 1.89 -50.73
C LEU A 529 -2.45 1.23 -51.45
N GLY A 530 -3.19 0.38 -50.75
CA GLY A 530 -4.29 -0.39 -51.32
C GLY A 530 -3.84 -1.23 -52.52
N THR A 531 -4.64 -1.20 -53.59
CA THR A 531 -4.37 -1.95 -54.84
C THR A 531 -3.74 -1.09 -55.93
N THR A 532 -3.39 0.16 -55.66
CA THR A 532 -3.00 1.18 -56.65
C THR A 532 -1.86 0.75 -57.57
N TYR A 533 -0.89 0.01 -57.03
CA TYR A 533 0.31 -0.44 -57.76
C TYR A 533 0.26 -1.93 -58.14
N ASN A 534 -0.83 -2.63 -57.81
CA ASN A 534 -0.94 -4.05 -58.10
C ASN A 534 -1.15 -4.28 -59.60
N LYS A 535 -0.51 -5.33 -60.12
CA LYS A 535 -0.63 -5.78 -61.51
C LYS A 535 -1.56 -7.00 -61.65
N GLY A 536 -2.12 -7.48 -60.54
CA GLY A 536 -3.04 -8.63 -60.49
C GLY A 536 -2.34 -9.98 -60.34
N ASN A 537 -1.02 -9.99 -60.13
CA ASN A 537 -0.19 -11.21 -60.02
C ASN A 537 0.54 -11.31 -58.67
N GLU A 538 0.15 -10.53 -57.67
CA GLU A 538 0.82 -10.43 -56.36
C GLU A 538 0.58 -11.65 -55.44
N GLY A 539 -0.49 -12.41 -55.67
CA GLY A 539 -0.95 -13.47 -54.76
C GLY A 539 -1.79 -12.92 -53.61
N ALA A 540 -2.73 -13.73 -53.10
CA ALA A 540 -3.62 -13.31 -52.02
C ALA A 540 -2.85 -13.00 -50.74
N GLY A 541 -3.16 -11.86 -50.09
CA GLY A 541 -2.48 -11.42 -48.87
C GLY A 541 -1.23 -10.57 -49.11
N ASN A 542 -0.95 -10.15 -50.34
CA ASN A 542 0.19 -9.31 -50.71
C ASN A 542 -0.23 -8.03 -51.44
N PHE A 543 0.65 -7.04 -51.46
CA PHE A 543 0.53 -5.79 -52.22
C PHE A 543 1.87 -5.42 -52.87
N ARG A 544 1.84 -4.56 -53.90
CA ARG A 544 3.05 -4.14 -54.62
C ARG A 544 3.49 -2.73 -54.23
N LEU A 545 4.80 -2.51 -54.07
CA LEU A 545 5.40 -1.18 -53.90
C LEU A 545 5.48 -0.44 -55.24
N PRO A 546 5.49 0.91 -55.23
CA PRO A 546 5.88 1.69 -56.41
C PRO A 546 7.29 1.35 -56.90
N GLU A 547 7.52 1.45 -58.22
CA GLU A 547 8.85 1.37 -58.83
C GLU A 547 9.30 2.78 -59.23
N SER A 548 10.38 3.28 -58.63
CA SER A 548 10.87 4.64 -58.82
C SER A 548 12.34 4.72 -59.21
N ARG A 549 13.03 3.58 -59.36
CA ARG A 549 14.45 3.57 -59.71
C ARG A 549 14.63 4.09 -61.13
N GLY A 550 15.53 5.06 -61.30
CA GLY A 550 15.77 5.74 -62.58
C GLY A 550 14.75 6.83 -62.93
N GLU A 551 13.74 7.07 -62.09
CA GLU A 551 12.64 7.97 -62.38
C GLU A 551 12.74 9.32 -61.67
N PHE A 552 12.31 10.38 -62.39
CA PHE A 552 12.09 11.70 -61.80
C PHE A 552 10.61 11.84 -61.46
N LEU A 553 10.36 11.97 -60.17
CA LEU A 553 9.05 12.05 -59.53
C LEU A 553 8.27 13.31 -60.03
N ARG A 554 7.01 13.15 -60.52
CA ARG A 554 6.12 14.27 -60.93
C ARG A 554 4.69 14.34 -60.37
N GLY A 555 4.08 15.52 -60.46
CA GLY A 555 2.79 15.86 -59.85
C GLY A 555 1.60 15.27 -60.58
N TRP A 556 0.54 14.96 -59.83
CA TRP A 556 -0.75 14.59 -60.41
C TRP A 556 -1.54 15.84 -60.82
N ASP A 557 -2.23 15.77 -61.96
CA ASP A 557 -2.94 16.89 -62.57
C ASP A 557 -4.24 17.27 -61.82
N HIS A 558 -4.91 16.29 -61.22
CA HIS A 558 -6.11 16.44 -60.38
C HIS A 558 -7.13 17.48 -60.88
N GLY A 559 -7.49 17.44 -62.16
CA GLY A 559 -8.54 18.29 -62.73
C GLY A 559 -8.11 19.73 -63.02
N ARG A 560 -6.80 19.99 -63.12
CA ARG A 560 -6.25 21.27 -63.57
C ARG A 560 -6.21 21.39 -65.10
N ASP A 561 -6.48 20.31 -65.83
CA ASP A 561 -6.47 20.21 -67.30
C ASP A 561 -5.10 20.54 -67.94
N VAL A 562 -4.01 20.42 -67.17
CA VAL A 562 -2.64 20.61 -67.67
C VAL A 562 -2.07 19.28 -68.20
N ASP A 563 -2.54 18.16 -67.66
CA ASP A 563 -2.22 16.79 -68.07
C ASP A 563 -3.40 15.82 -67.77
N PRO A 564 -4.57 16.06 -68.38
CA PRO A 564 -5.85 15.49 -67.96
C PRO A 564 -5.98 13.97 -68.21
N GLY A 565 -5.02 13.36 -68.91
CA GLY A 565 -5.05 11.92 -69.25
C GLY A 565 -4.33 11.01 -68.24
N ARG A 566 -3.77 11.53 -67.14
CA ARG A 566 -2.90 10.76 -66.25
C ARG A 566 -3.44 10.60 -64.82
N ASN A 567 -3.32 9.37 -64.33
CA ASN A 567 -3.74 8.94 -62.99
C ASN A 567 -2.54 8.77 -62.05
N VAL A 568 -2.79 8.77 -60.74
CA VAL A 568 -1.78 8.41 -59.72
C VAL A 568 -1.22 7.01 -60.01
N GLY A 569 0.11 6.87 -59.98
CA GLY A 569 0.81 5.62 -60.26
C GLY A 569 1.06 5.31 -61.75
N SER A 570 0.66 6.18 -62.68
CA SER A 570 0.95 6.00 -64.12
C SER A 570 2.37 6.44 -64.52
N TYR A 571 2.98 5.69 -65.44
CA TYR A 571 4.29 5.99 -66.01
C TYR A 571 4.19 6.90 -67.25
N GLN A 572 5.22 7.72 -67.49
CA GLN A 572 5.35 8.52 -68.70
C GLN A 572 6.75 8.37 -69.30
N ALA A 573 6.82 8.10 -70.60
CA ALA A 573 8.09 8.07 -71.33
C ALA A 573 8.75 9.46 -71.40
N GLY A 574 10.07 9.47 -71.53
CA GLY A 574 10.83 10.70 -71.75
C GLY A 574 10.40 11.44 -73.03
N THR A 575 10.58 12.75 -73.05
CA THR A 575 10.30 13.56 -74.24
C THR A 575 11.25 13.14 -75.37
N LYS A 576 10.66 12.61 -76.45
CA LYS A 576 11.37 12.25 -77.68
C LYS A 576 11.66 13.53 -78.46
N THR A 577 12.86 13.68 -78.99
CA THR A 577 13.23 14.83 -79.83
C THR A 577 13.59 14.38 -81.25
N GLN A 578 12.81 14.79 -82.27
CA GLN A 578 13.29 15.21 -83.60
C GLN A 578 12.17 15.91 -84.39
N GLY A 579 12.57 16.86 -85.23
CA GLY A 579 11.69 17.66 -86.08
C GLY A 579 11.48 17.08 -87.46
N ASP A 580 10.24 17.22 -87.95
CA ASP A 580 9.86 17.63 -89.30
C ASP A 580 8.36 18.03 -89.25
N ASN A 581 7.98 19.11 -89.94
CA ASN A 581 6.57 19.49 -90.15
C ASN A 581 6.20 19.37 -91.63
N GLY A 582 6.27 18.14 -92.14
CA GLY A 582 5.33 17.68 -93.17
C GLY A 582 5.64 17.93 -94.64
N ASP A 583 6.72 18.63 -95.02
CA ASP A 583 7.11 18.79 -96.44
C ASP A 583 8.59 18.42 -96.65
N ALA A 584 8.81 17.20 -97.15
CA ALA A 584 10.07 16.44 -97.26
C ALA A 584 11.19 17.06 -98.15
N PRO A 585 12.41 16.47 -98.23
CA PRO A 585 13.29 15.97 -97.16
C PRO A 585 14.79 16.37 -97.38
N ALA A 586 15.56 16.69 -96.33
CA ALA A 586 17.02 16.46 -96.35
C ALA A 586 17.60 16.50 -94.92
N VAL A 587 17.87 15.32 -94.39
CA VAL A 587 18.60 15.12 -93.13
C VAL A 587 20.06 15.53 -93.34
N GLN A 588 20.55 16.54 -92.61
CA GLN A 588 21.98 16.71 -92.32
C GLN A 588 22.17 16.57 -90.81
N GLY A 589 22.81 15.46 -90.44
CA GLY A 589 22.76 14.86 -89.11
C GLY A 589 23.22 15.73 -87.94
N ILE A 590 22.78 15.33 -86.74
CA ILE A 590 23.35 15.80 -85.49
C ILE A 590 24.85 15.45 -85.50
N GLY A 591 25.69 16.45 -85.72
CA GLY A 591 27.13 16.33 -85.54
C GLY A 591 27.43 15.97 -84.08
N ASN A 592 27.93 14.75 -83.88
CA ASN A 592 28.34 14.18 -82.59
C ASN A 592 27.25 14.20 -81.50
N SER A 593 26.27 13.31 -81.62
CA SER A 593 25.25 13.09 -80.59
C SER A 593 25.79 12.53 -79.26
N ASP A 594 27.07 12.15 -79.19
CA ASP A 594 27.74 11.81 -77.92
C ASP A 594 28.10 13.08 -77.10
N ALA A 595 28.08 14.27 -77.72
CA ALA A 595 28.37 15.54 -77.03
C ALA A 595 27.16 16.14 -76.27
N ILE A 596 25.96 15.54 -76.39
CA ILE A 596 24.71 16.08 -75.82
C ILE A 596 24.14 15.29 -74.62
N ASP A 597 24.89 14.34 -74.06
CA ASP A 597 24.58 13.66 -72.77
C ASP A 597 23.11 13.18 -72.64
N ALA A 598 22.55 12.71 -73.76
CA ALA A 598 21.15 12.31 -73.90
C ALA A 598 21.00 10.78 -73.98
N ASP A 599 19.99 10.24 -73.31
CA ASP A 599 19.78 8.79 -73.19
C ASP A 599 19.30 8.18 -74.54
N PRO A 600 19.65 6.91 -74.86
CA PRO A 600 19.12 6.21 -76.04
C PRO A 600 17.60 6.01 -75.93
N ALA A 601 16.87 6.07 -77.05
CA ALA A 601 15.44 5.74 -77.09
C ALA A 601 15.22 4.28 -77.59
N PRO A 602 15.22 3.26 -76.71
CA PRO A 602 15.24 1.85 -77.12
C PRO A 602 13.96 1.37 -77.84
N ASP A 603 12.83 2.03 -77.60
CA ASP A 603 11.52 1.61 -78.14
C ASP A 603 11.21 2.20 -79.53
N PHE A 604 12.12 3.00 -80.09
CA PHE A 604 11.96 3.60 -81.41
C PHE A 604 12.94 2.98 -82.41
N LYS A 605 12.45 2.00 -83.18
CA LYS A 605 13.16 1.43 -84.33
C LYS A 605 12.52 1.96 -85.61
N GLY A 606 13.04 3.08 -86.10
CA GLY A 606 12.66 3.64 -87.39
C GLY A 606 13.85 3.59 -88.33
N ASP A 607 13.72 2.86 -89.44
CA ASP A 607 14.69 2.91 -90.54
C ASP A 607 14.69 4.32 -91.14
N ILE A 608 15.87 4.95 -91.23
CA ILE A 608 16.03 6.21 -91.98
C ILE A 608 16.29 5.86 -93.44
N TYR A 609 15.36 6.21 -94.32
CA TYR A 609 15.58 6.18 -95.76
C TYR A 609 16.00 7.57 -96.23
N TYR A 610 17.16 7.68 -96.86
CA TYR A 610 17.59 8.88 -97.56
C TYR A 610 17.59 8.64 -99.07
N THR A 611 17.38 9.69 -99.87
CA THR A 611 17.67 9.69 -101.30
C THR A 611 18.76 10.71 -101.57
N SER A 612 19.91 10.26 -102.06
CA SER A 612 20.85 11.13 -102.75
C SER A 612 20.46 11.19 -104.22
N THR A 613 20.75 12.30 -104.87
CA THR A 613 20.50 12.51 -106.31
C THR A 613 21.30 11.49 -107.12
N GLY A 614 20.63 10.39 -107.48
CA GLY A 614 21.17 9.30 -108.32
C GLY A 614 21.37 7.97 -107.60
N VAL A 615 20.25 7.32 -107.23
CA VAL A 615 20.08 5.87 -106.91
C VAL A 615 21.15 5.21 -106.03
N THR A 616 20.89 5.06 -104.73
CA THR A 616 20.86 3.78 -103.98
C THR A 616 20.27 4.07 -102.59
N THR A 617 19.22 3.34 -102.19
CA THR A 617 18.60 3.43 -100.86
C THR A 617 19.38 2.58 -99.86
N GLY A 618 19.91 3.18 -98.79
CA GLY A 618 20.53 2.45 -97.68
C GLY A 618 19.82 2.73 -96.36
N SER A 619 19.55 1.69 -95.56
CA SER A 619 19.04 1.82 -94.18
C SER A 619 20.21 1.88 -93.19
N PHE A 620 20.13 2.79 -92.21
CA PHE A 620 20.97 2.73 -91.01
C PHE A 620 20.20 2.06 -89.88
N THR A 621 20.74 0.95 -89.36
CA THR A 621 20.20 0.18 -88.23
C THR A 621 20.69 0.71 -86.85
N GLY A 622 20.76 2.03 -86.69
CA GLY A 622 21.23 2.69 -85.45
C GLY A 622 20.20 3.65 -84.85
N SER A 623 20.03 3.66 -83.52
CA SER A 623 19.08 4.55 -82.82
C SER A 623 19.52 6.02 -82.86
N TYR A 624 19.03 6.78 -83.85
CA TYR A 624 19.29 8.23 -84.01
C TYR A 624 18.43 9.13 -83.10
N TRP A 625 17.44 8.57 -82.41
CA TRP A 625 16.52 9.32 -81.55
C TRP A 625 17.00 9.31 -80.10
N LYS A 626 17.12 10.49 -79.51
CA LYS A 626 17.53 10.69 -78.12
C LYS A 626 16.37 11.25 -77.29
N THR A 627 16.37 10.97 -75.99
CA THR A 627 15.44 11.55 -75.02
C THR A 627 16.19 12.46 -74.06
N VAL A 628 15.56 13.59 -73.70
CA VAL A 628 16.17 14.57 -72.78
C VAL A 628 15.52 14.50 -71.40
N ARG A 629 16.33 14.64 -70.35
CA ARG A 629 15.89 14.67 -68.94
C ARG A 629 16.51 15.86 -68.20
N PRO A 630 15.85 16.41 -67.16
CA PRO A 630 16.44 17.43 -66.31
C PRO A 630 17.69 16.89 -65.60
N ARG A 631 18.67 17.76 -65.34
CA ARG A 631 19.78 17.44 -64.43
C ARG A 631 19.21 17.11 -63.04
N ASN A 632 19.55 15.95 -62.50
CA ASN A 632 19.09 15.49 -61.21
C ASN A 632 20.25 14.97 -60.35
N LEU A 633 19.98 14.82 -59.04
CA LEU A 633 20.85 14.12 -58.11
C LEU A 633 20.26 12.73 -57.88
N ALA A 634 21.07 11.68 -58.10
CA ALA A 634 20.65 10.30 -57.84
C ALA A 634 20.52 10.06 -56.33
N VAL A 635 19.33 9.67 -55.89
CA VAL A 635 18.97 9.38 -54.49
C VAL A 635 18.13 8.11 -54.44
N MET A 636 18.16 7.40 -53.31
CA MET A 636 17.30 6.24 -53.07
C MET A 636 15.96 6.70 -52.53
N TRP A 637 14.89 6.43 -53.27
CA TRP A 637 13.53 6.74 -52.81
C TRP A 637 13.04 5.61 -51.91
N CYS A 638 12.72 5.95 -50.65
CA CYS A 638 12.17 4.99 -49.71
C CYS A 638 10.82 5.46 -49.19
N ILE A 639 9.92 4.52 -48.96
CA ILE A 639 8.60 4.72 -48.37
C ILE A 639 8.60 4.29 -46.90
N LYS A 640 7.99 5.09 -46.03
CA LYS A 640 7.79 4.74 -44.63
C LYS A 640 6.86 3.55 -44.55
N ALA A 641 7.32 2.42 -44.04
CA ALA A 641 6.57 1.17 -44.06
C ALA A 641 5.96 0.80 -42.70
N TRP A 642 6.62 1.17 -41.60
CA TRP A 642 6.09 1.03 -40.24
C TRP A 642 6.79 2.00 -39.31
N ASN A 643 6.15 2.40 -38.21
CA ASN A 643 6.81 3.17 -37.17
C ASN A 643 7.81 2.26 -36.43
N ALA A 644 9.11 2.56 -36.50
CA ALA A 644 10.12 1.78 -35.80
C ALA A 644 9.81 1.86 -34.30
N PRO A 645 9.63 0.73 -33.58
CA PRO A 645 9.25 0.78 -32.18
C PRO A 645 10.39 1.38 -31.36
N VAL A 646 10.18 2.60 -30.85
CA VAL A 646 10.94 3.12 -29.71
C VAL A 646 10.48 2.30 -28.50
N ASN A 647 11.27 1.30 -28.12
CA ASN A 647 11.08 0.43 -26.95
C ASN A 647 9.68 -0.17 -26.74
N GLN A 648 9.49 -1.41 -27.21
CA GLN A 648 8.55 -2.35 -26.59
C GLN A 648 9.35 -3.52 -25.99
N GLY A 649 10.04 -3.33 -24.87
CA GLY A 649 9.49 -3.77 -23.58
C GLY A 649 8.11 -3.20 -23.24
N GLY A 650 7.09 -3.55 -24.02
CA GLY A 650 5.72 -3.33 -23.60
C GLY A 650 5.43 -4.34 -22.51
N ILE A 651 5.27 -3.87 -21.27
CA ILE A 651 4.55 -4.66 -20.27
C ILE A 651 3.13 -4.79 -20.81
N ASP A 652 2.84 -5.94 -21.40
CA ASP A 652 1.49 -6.35 -21.72
C ASP A 652 0.72 -6.44 -20.40
N ILE A 653 -0.11 -5.44 -20.11
CA ILE A 653 -0.95 -5.40 -18.90
C ILE A 653 -1.93 -6.58 -18.89
N ALA A 654 -2.33 -7.13 -20.03
CA ALA A 654 -3.19 -8.31 -20.10
C ALA A 654 -2.41 -9.61 -19.83
N ALA A 655 -1.16 -9.74 -20.29
CA ALA A 655 -0.29 -10.85 -19.90
C ALA A 655 0.29 -10.70 -18.49
N LEU A 656 0.44 -9.48 -17.97
CA LEU A 656 0.78 -9.23 -16.56
C LEU A 656 -0.44 -9.51 -15.68
N ALA A 657 -1.65 -9.12 -16.09
CA ALA A 657 -2.89 -9.50 -15.41
C ALA A 657 -3.05 -11.03 -15.43
N SER A 658 -2.85 -11.70 -16.57
CA SER A 658 -2.94 -13.17 -16.64
C SER A 658 -1.80 -13.87 -15.90
N ARG A 659 -0.60 -13.27 -15.80
CA ARG A 659 0.51 -13.79 -14.97
C ARG A 659 0.34 -13.47 -13.48
N VAL A 660 -0.33 -12.39 -13.11
CA VAL A 660 -0.71 -12.06 -11.72
C VAL A 660 -1.87 -12.96 -11.28
N GLU A 661 -2.85 -13.21 -12.14
CA GLU A 661 -3.90 -14.20 -11.95
C GLU A 661 -3.30 -15.62 -11.89
N ALA A 662 -2.41 -16.00 -12.80
CA ALA A 662 -1.70 -17.29 -12.73
C ALA A 662 -0.73 -17.39 -11.53
N SER A 663 -0.20 -16.27 -11.03
CA SER A 663 0.54 -16.20 -9.77
C SER A 663 -0.39 -16.32 -8.55
N GLN A 664 -1.68 -16.02 -8.68
CA GLN A 664 -2.71 -16.27 -7.66
C GLN A 664 -3.24 -17.71 -7.72
N VAL A 665 -3.25 -18.34 -8.90
CA VAL A 665 -3.60 -19.77 -9.08
C VAL A 665 -2.53 -20.71 -8.49
N ASN A 666 -1.27 -20.26 -8.38
CA ASN A 666 -0.23 -20.92 -7.58
C ASN A 666 -0.16 -20.41 -6.12
N GLY A 667 -1.19 -19.70 -5.66
CA GLY A 667 -1.31 -19.23 -4.28
C GLY A 667 -1.47 -20.39 -3.28
N PRO A 668 -1.38 -20.11 -1.96
CA PRO A 668 -1.53 -21.12 -0.93
C PRO A 668 -2.87 -21.87 -1.09
N LEU A 669 -2.85 -23.19 -0.88
CA LEU A 669 -4.01 -24.07 -1.11
C LEU A 669 -5.22 -23.60 -0.30
N VAL A 670 -6.41 -23.63 -0.91
CA VAL A 670 -7.66 -23.35 -0.18
C VAL A 670 -7.80 -24.28 1.03
N GLY A 671 -8.26 -23.72 2.15
CA GLY A 671 -8.36 -24.46 3.40
C GLY A 671 -7.01 -24.65 4.12
N GLN A 672 -5.90 -24.10 3.63
CA GLN A 672 -4.67 -24.04 4.41
C GLN A 672 -4.89 -23.15 5.65
N VAL A 673 -4.65 -23.71 6.82
CA VAL A 673 -4.89 -23.07 8.13
C VAL A 673 -3.63 -23.08 8.99
N ARG A 674 -3.54 -22.12 9.91
CA ARG A 674 -2.55 -22.11 10.98
C ARG A 674 -3.25 -21.96 12.32
N ASN A 675 -3.00 -22.92 13.22
CA ASN A 675 -3.55 -22.94 14.58
C ASN A 675 -5.08 -22.92 14.62
N LEU A 676 -5.75 -23.67 13.73
CA LEU A 676 -7.20 -23.75 13.75
C LEU A 676 -7.66 -24.55 14.98
N ARG A 677 -8.57 -23.99 15.76
CA ARG A 677 -9.12 -24.60 16.96
C ARG A 677 -10.61 -24.39 17.08
N MET A 678 -11.29 -25.41 17.59
CA MET A 678 -12.70 -25.36 18.00
C MET A 678 -12.90 -26.30 19.18
N THR A 679 -13.63 -25.86 20.19
CA THR A 679 -13.96 -26.68 21.37
C THR A 679 -15.45 -26.61 21.62
N VAL A 680 -16.08 -27.78 21.72
CA VAL A 680 -17.47 -27.94 22.14
C VAL A 680 -17.42 -28.74 23.44
N ALA A 681 -17.45 -28.05 24.58
CA ALA A 681 -17.24 -28.68 25.90
C ALA A 681 -18.37 -29.66 26.29
N ALA A 682 -19.59 -29.39 25.83
CA ALA A 682 -20.77 -30.24 25.97
C ALA A 682 -21.66 -30.02 24.74
N PRO A 683 -22.57 -30.95 24.40
CA PRO A 683 -23.39 -30.82 23.21
C PRO A 683 -24.11 -29.47 23.12
N SER A 684 -23.84 -28.71 22.05
CA SER A 684 -24.30 -27.32 21.91
C SER A 684 -24.72 -26.99 20.47
N ALA A 685 -25.73 -26.14 20.32
CA ALA A 685 -26.10 -25.58 19.01
C ALA A 685 -25.11 -24.50 18.54
N THR A 686 -24.24 -24.01 19.43
CA THR A 686 -23.28 -22.97 19.13
C THR A 686 -21.85 -23.44 19.29
N ALA A 687 -20.96 -22.95 18.44
CA ALA A 687 -19.51 -23.14 18.58
C ALA A 687 -18.74 -21.92 18.08
N THR A 688 -17.52 -21.77 18.55
CA THR A 688 -16.59 -20.74 18.09
C THR A 688 -15.36 -21.40 17.49
N ILE A 689 -14.98 -20.94 16.30
CA ILE A 689 -13.78 -21.34 15.58
C ILE A 689 -12.77 -20.20 15.65
N THR A 690 -11.54 -20.54 16.02
CA THR A 690 -10.41 -19.60 16.03
C THR A 690 -9.28 -20.09 15.15
N SER A 691 -8.58 -19.20 14.46
CA SER A 691 -7.29 -19.50 13.80
C SER A 691 -6.45 -18.25 13.60
N ASP A 692 -5.13 -18.42 13.47
CA ASP A 692 -4.25 -17.29 13.19
C ASP A 692 -4.37 -16.86 11.73
N GLN A 693 -4.46 -17.85 10.83
CA GLN A 693 -4.54 -17.65 9.38
C GLN A 693 -5.40 -18.74 8.73
N LEU A 694 -6.14 -18.35 7.69
CA LEU A 694 -6.89 -19.24 6.82
C LEU A 694 -6.88 -18.69 5.39
N ILE A 695 -6.79 -19.57 4.41
CA ILE A 695 -6.99 -19.25 3.00
C ILE A 695 -8.41 -19.65 2.57
N VAL A 696 -9.16 -18.69 2.03
CA VAL A 696 -10.48 -18.91 1.42
C VAL A 696 -10.41 -18.64 -0.08
N GLU A 697 -11.20 -19.37 -0.87
CA GLU A 697 -11.22 -19.26 -2.33
C GLU A 697 -12.56 -18.75 -2.81
N GLN A 698 -12.55 -17.83 -3.78
CA GLN A 698 -13.69 -17.56 -4.63
C GLN A 698 -13.63 -18.50 -5.84
N LEU A 699 -14.63 -19.37 -5.97
CA LEU A 699 -14.66 -20.47 -6.93
C LEU A 699 -14.25 -20.01 -8.33
N GLY A 700 -13.13 -20.53 -8.85
CA GLY A 700 -12.63 -20.24 -10.20
C GLY A 700 -12.04 -18.84 -10.40
N SER A 701 -11.75 -18.10 -9.33
CA SER A 701 -11.16 -16.76 -9.36
C SER A 701 -9.87 -16.71 -8.52
N GLY A 702 -9.90 -16.10 -7.33
CA GLY A 702 -8.71 -15.85 -6.50
C GLY A 702 -8.84 -16.28 -5.04
N HIS A 703 -7.71 -16.29 -4.34
CA HIS A 703 -7.60 -16.67 -2.93
C HIS A 703 -7.49 -15.44 -2.01
N TYR A 704 -8.08 -15.50 -0.83
CA TYR A 704 -7.98 -14.47 0.20
C TYR A 704 -7.37 -15.06 1.48
N LYS A 705 -6.40 -14.34 2.05
CA LYS A 705 -5.78 -14.70 3.33
C LYS A 705 -6.44 -13.94 4.48
N LEU A 706 -7.21 -14.67 5.28
CA LEU A 706 -7.81 -14.18 6.51
C LEU A 706 -6.80 -14.32 7.67
N LYS A 707 -6.85 -13.38 8.62
CA LYS A 707 -6.01 -13.36 9.82
C LYS A 707 -6.88 -13.21 11.07
N ASN A 708 -6.44 -13.76 12.21
CA ASN A 708 -7.08 -13.61 13.52
C ASN A 708 -8.57 -13.99 13.50
N ILE A 709 -8.89 -15.17 12.95
CA ILE A 709 -10.26 -15.66 12.91
C ILE A 709 -10.73 -15.92 14.33
N ASN A 710 -11.89 -15.38 14.66
CA ASN A 710 -12.66 -15.67 15.87
C ASN A 710 -14.14 -15.51 15.51
N LEU A 711 -14.75 -16.59 15.03
CA LEU A 711 -16.10 -16.58 14.47
C LEU A 711 -16.96 -17.62 15.17
N SER A 712 -18.22 -17.28 15.42
CA SER A 712 -19.20 -18.18 16.03
C SER A 712 -20.27 -18.59 15.04
N ILE A 713 -20.78 -19.81 15.21
CA ILE A 713 -21.92 -20.38 14.49
C ILE A 713 -23.03 -20.73 15.49
N ASN A 714 -24.29 -20.60 15.06
CA ASN A 714 -25.48 -21.07 15.76
C ASN A 714 -26.35 -21.91 14.81
N LEU A 715 -26.37 -23.22 15.02
CA LEU A 715 -27.10 -24.20 14.21
C LEU A 715 -28.64 -24.05 14.27
N ALA A 716 -29.17 -23.25 15.20
CA ALA A 716 -30.60 -22.91 15.27
C ALA A 716 -31.00 -21.77 14.32
N SER A 717 -30.03 -21.09 13.69
CA SER A 717 -30.26 -19.98 12.76
C SER A 717 -29.95 -20.38 11.32
N VAL A 718 -30.49 -19.64 10.34
CA VAL A 718 -30.23 -19.80 8.90
C VAL A 718 -29.57 -18.55 8.35
N GLY A 719 -28.60 -18.71 7.44
CA GLY A 719 -27.81 -17.64 6.84
C GLY A 719 -26.42 -17.49 7.45
N ALA A 720 -25.78 -16.34 7.25
CA ALA A 720 -24.42 -16.09 7.74
C ALA A 720 -24.36 -16.16 9.28
N GLY A 721 -23.54 -17.08 9.81
CA GLY A 721 -23.47 -17.42 11.23
C GLY A 721 -24.38 -18.58 11.65
N GLY A 722 -25.10 -19.22 10.72
CA GLY A 722 -25.98 -20.34 10.96
C GLY A 722 -25.88 -21.43 9.88
N MET A 723 -26.95 -22.21 9.69
CA MET A 723 -27.09 -23.18 8.60
C MET A 723 -27.31 -22.47 7.25
N ASP A 724 -26.83 -23.04 6.16
CA ASP A 724 -27.03 -22.53 4.80
C ASP A 724 -28.50 -22.63 4.38
N SER A 725 -29.19 -23.67 4.84
CA SER A 725 -30.61 -23.88 4.63
C SER A 725 -31.19 -24.80 5.71
N GLY A 726 -32.48 -24.64 5.99
CA GLY A 726 -33.23 -25.54 6.85
C GLY A 726 -32.70 -25.64 8.28
N THR A 727 -32.77 -26.85 8.86
CA THR A 727 -32.33 -27.13 10.24
C THR A 727 -31.13 -28.06 10.23
N ALA A 728 -30.26 -27.96 11.23
CA ALA A 728 -29.16 -28.91 11.40
C ALA A 728 -29.68 -30.36 11.47
N PRO A 729 -28.96 -31.33 10.88
CA PRO A 729 -29.39 -32.72 10.82
C PRO A 729 -29.53 -33.33 12.22
N LEU A 730 -30.45 -34.28 12.36
CA LEU A 730 -30.64 -35.05 13.58
C LEU A 730 -29.70 -36.26 13.54
N SER A 731 -28.82 -36.39 14.53
CA SER A 731 -27.81 -37.46 14.58
C SER A 731 -27.02 -37.63 13.28
N GLY A 732 -26.79 -36.54 12.56
CA GLY A 732 -26.10 -36.50 11.27
C GLY A 732 -24.79 -35.72 11.35
N THR A 733 -24.40 -35.08 10.25
CA THR A 733 -23.11 -34.36 10.14
C THR A 733 -23.31 -32.97 9.53
N VAL A 734 -22.59 -31.97 10.06
CA VAL A 734 -22.53 -30.61 9.52
C VAL A 734 -21.12 -30.29 9.06
N GLY A 735 -20.96 -29.85 7.81
CA GLY A 735 -19.76 -29.18 7.32
C GLY A 735 -19.82 -27.71 7.66
N ILE A 736 -18.79 -27.15 8.27
CA ILE A 736 -18.71 -25.74 8.66
C ILE A 736 -17.68 -25.05 7.77
N TYR A 737 -18.13 -24.05 7.04
CA TYR A 737 -17.32 -23.20 6.20
C TYR A 737 -17.07 -21.86 6.88
N VAL A 738 -15.89 -21.28 6.64
CA VAL A 738 -15.74 -19.83 6.70
C VAL A 738 -16.16 -19.27 5.34
N ILE A 739 -17.06 -18.30 5.35
CA ILE A 739 -17.45 -17.51 4.18
C ILE A 739 -16.92 -16.09 4.32
N TYR A 740 -16.50 -15.49 3.22
CA TYR A 740 -15.90 -14.16 3.17
C TYR A 740 -16.53 -13.30 2.09
N ASN A 741 -16.82 -12.05 2.45
CA ASN A 741 -17.28 -11.01 1.56
C ASN A 741 -16.09 -10.09 1.22
N PRO A 742 -15.54 -10.16 -0.01
CA PRO A 742 -14.38 -9.37 -0.41
C PRO A 742 -14.58 -7.86 -0.36
N ASP A 743 -15.80 -7.39 -0.63
CA ASP A 743 -16.13 -5.96 -0.70
C ASP A 743 -16.14 -5.32 0.69
N THR A 744 -16.79 -5.99 1.65
CA THR A 744 -16.91 -5.51 3.04
C THR A 744 -15.77 -5.96 3.94
N LYS A 745 -14.97 -6.94 3.49
CA LYS A 745 -13.89 -7.59 4.25
C LYS A 745 -14.36 -8.30 5.53
N ILE A 746 -15.61 -8.77 5.52
CA ILE A 746 -16.23 -9.46 6.67
C ILE A 746 -16.24 -10.97 6.41
N ALA A 747 -15.85 -11.74 7.43
CA ALA A 747 -15.95 -13.20 7.45
C ALA A 747 -17.04 -13.67 8.43
N LYS A 748 -17.73 -14.77 8.10
CA LYS A 748 -18.72 -15.45 8.94
C LYS A 748 -18.59 -16.96 8.79
N LEU A 749 -19.25 -17.73 9.66
CA LEU A 749 -19.38 -19.18 9.49
C LEU A 749 -20.67 -19.53 8.74
N LEU A 750 -20.67 -20.65 8.04
CA LEU A 750 -21.85 -21.22 7.39
C LEU A 750 -21.85 -22.73 7.55
N GLY A 751 -22.91 -23.29 8.14
CA GLY A 751 -23.09 -24.72 8.34
C GLY A 751 -23.86 -25.36 7.19
N VAL A 752 -23.44 -26.52 6.72
CA VAL A 752 -24.05 -27.25 5.61
C VAL A 752 -24.31 -28.67 6.04
N ASN A 753 -25.48 -29.23 5.71
CA ASN A 753 -25.77 -30.63 6.02
C ASN A 753 -24.88 -31.56 5.18
N ALA A 754 -23.93 -32.23 5.83
CA ALA A 754 -22.95 -33.14 5.23
C ALA A 754 -23.28 -34.62 5.49
N THR A 755 -24.53 -34.94 5.85
CA THR A 755 -24.92 -36.31 6.22
C THR A 755 -24.94 -37.25 5.01
N ALA A 756 -25.48 -36.77 3.88
CA ALA A 756 -25.71 -37.61 2.70
C ALA A 756 -24.55 -37.64 1.71
N ALA A 757 -23.66 -36.65 1.73
CA ALA A 757 -22.58 -36.49 0.76
C ALA A 757 -21.32 -35.88 1.40
N VAL A 758 -20.16 -36.17 0.80
CA VAL A 758 -18.90 -35.50 1.13
C VAL A 758 -19.01 -34.04 0.69
N VAL A 759 -18.76 -33.11 1.60
CA VAL A 759 -18.78 -31.68 1.27
C VAL A 759 -17.40 -31.23 0.75
N PRO A 760 -17.34 -30.40 -0.31
CA PRO A 760 -16.07 -29.96 -0.92
C PRO A 760 -15.29 -28.95 -0.06
N GLU A 761 -14.02 -28.71 -0.36
CA GLU A 761 -13.21 -27.69 0.34
C GLU A 761 -13.72 -26.25 0.09
N VAL A 762 -14.31 -25.99 -1.08
CA VAL A 762 -14.95 -24.72 -1.44
C VAL A 762 -16.46 -24.93 -1.50
N TYR A 763 -17.23 -24.08 -0.83
CA TYR A 763 -18.69 -24.16 -0.85
C TYR A 763 -19.23 -23.86 -2.27
N GLY A 764 -20.00 -24.79 -2.82
CA GLY A 764 -20.50 -24.76 -4.21
C GLY A 764 -21.66 -23.79 -4.49
N GLY A 765 -22.19 -23.09 -3.48
CA GLY A 765 -22.89 -21.81 -3.71
C GLY A 765 -24.41 -21.80 -3.87
N THR A 766 -25.17 -22.88 -3.62
CA THR A 766 -26.64 -22.80 -3.82
C THR A 766 -27.35 -21.85 -2.85
N ASN A 767 -26.89 -21.74 -1.60
CA ASN A 767 -27.49 -20.87 -0.57
C ASN A 767 -26.48 -19.89 0.05
N MET A 768 -25.50 -19.45 -0.73
CA MET A 768 -24.48 -18.53 -0.24
C MET A 768 -25.11 -17.17 0.11
N PRO A 769 -24.91 -16.62 1.33
CA PRO A 769 -25.46 -15.31 1.69
C PRO A 769 -24.96 -14.20 0.76
N VAL A 770 -25.83 -13.23 0.46
CA VAL A 770 -25.54 -12.13 -0.50
C VAL A 770 -24.24 -11.40 -0.12
N GLY A 771 -23.38 -11.20 -1.13
CA GLY A 771 -22.09 -10.51 -1.02
C GLY A 771 -20.94 -11.39 -0.52
N TYR A 772 -21.21 -12.57 0.04
CA TYR A 772 -20.17 -13.55 0.33
C TYR A 772 -19.88 -14.32 -0.96
N THR A 773 -18.61 -14.34 -1.39
CA THR A 773 -18.23 -14.96 -2.67
C THR A 773 -17.05 -15.92 -2.52
N ALA A 774 -16.34 -15.88 -1.39
CA ALA A 774 -15.24 -16.78 -1.09
C ALA A 774 -15.54 -17.67 0.11
N SER A 775 -15.02 -18.90 0.12
CA SER A 775 -15.22 -19.83 1.22
C SER A 775 -14.08 -20.83 1.40
N ALA A 776 -14.00 -21.44 2.58
CA ALA A 776 -13.21 -22.66 2.82
C ALA A 776 -13.85 -23.51 3.91
N LEU A 777 -13.87 -24.83 3.70
CA LEU A 777 -14.27 -25.80 4.73
C LEU A 777 -13.25 -25.74 5.86
N VAL A 778 -13.71 -25.58 7.10
CA VAL A 778 -12.85 -25.54 8.29
C VAL A 778 -13.15 -26.63 9.29
N SER A 779 -14.35 -27.21 9.26
CA SER A 779 -14.72 -28.29 10.16
C SER A 779 -15.78 -29.19 9.54
N VAL A 780 -15.79 -30.47 9.92
CA VAL A 780 -16.92 -31.37 9.64
C VAL A 780 -17.22 -32.07 10.94
N TRP A 781 -18.40 -31.86 11.51
CA TRP A 781 -18.72 -32.21 12.89
C TRP A 781 -20.04 -32.97 13.01
N GLN A 782 -20.12 -33.92 13.93
CA GLN A 782 -21.32 -34.72 14.14
C GLN A 782 -22.36 -34.01 15.01
N THR A 783 -23.63 -34.25 14.75
CA THR A 783 -24.75 -33.73 15.53
C THR A 783 -25.38 -34.84 16.38
N ASN A 784 -26.09 -34.49 17.46
CA ASN A 784 -26.83 -35.43 18.30
C ASN A 784 -28.33 -35.48 17.94
N ALA A 785 -29.11 -36.24 18.70
CA ALA A 785 -30.57 -36.34 18.54
C ALA A 785 -31.29 -34.99 18.72
N ASN A 786 -30.69 -34.03 19.42
CA ASN A 786 -31.20 -32.68 19.62
C ASN A 786 -30.68 -31.67 18.59
N ARG A 787 -30.02 -32.13 17.51
CA ARG A 787 -29.44 -31.29 16.43
C ARG A 787 -28.32 -30.35 16.91
N GLN A 788 -27.69 -30.69 18.03
CA GLN A 788 -26.55 -29.96 18.60
C GLN A 788 -25.24 -30.61 18.13
N LEU A 789 -24.19 -29.81 17.96
CA LEU A 789 -22.83 -30.31 17.77
C LEU A 789 -22.45 -31.16 18.99
N GLN A 790 -21.93 -32.36 18.78
CA GLN A 790 -21.49 -33.24 19.87
C GLN A 790 -20.25 -32.70 20.58
N GLY A 791 -20.03 -33.13 21.83
CA GLY A 791 -18.85 -32.74 22.61
C GLY A 791 -17.56 -33.23 21.95
N GLY A 792 -16.54 -32.36 21.91
CA GLY A 792 -15.27 -32.66 21.29
C GLY A 792 -14.35 -31.45 21.14
N THR A 793 -13.13 -31.69 20.69
CA THR A 793 -12.13 -30.67 20.39
C THR A 793 -11.57 -30.88 19.01
N GLN A 794 -11.20 -29.79 18.35
CA GLN A 794 -10.55 -29.81 17.06
C GLN A 794 -9.24 -29.04 17.14
N THR A 795 -8.20 -29.64 16.57
CA THR A 795 -6.93 -29.00 16.27
C THR A 795 -6.64 -29.24 14.80
N ASP A 796 -6.53 -28.15 14.04
CA ASP A 796 -6.40 -28.19 12.58
C ASP A 796 -7.50 -29.05 11.93
N ARG A 797 -7.14 -30.12 11.22
CA ARG A 797 -8.10 -31.02 10.55
C ARG A 797 -8.50 -32.24 11.37
N SER A 798 -7.98 -32.38 12.58
CA SER A 798 -8.25 -33.52 13.46
C SER A 798 -9.29 -33.13 14.51
N VAL A 799 -10.37 -33.91 14.58
CA VAL A 799 -11.46 -33.73 15.54
C VAL A 799 -11.46 -34.91 16.50
N ALA A 800 -11.18 -34.63 17.77
CA ALA A 800 -11.35 -35.57 18.87
C ALA A 800 -12.80 -35.56 19.33
N THR A 801 -13.38 -36.76 19.46
CA THR A 801 -14.76 -36.98 19.87
C THR A 801 -14.81 -37.81 21.15
N GLU A 802 -16.01 -37.93 21.71
CA GLU A 802 -16.27 -39.00 22.67
C GLU A 802 -15.91 -40.38 22.09
N THR A 803 -15.43 -41.28 22.96
CA THR A 803 -15.06 -42.63 22.58
C THR A 803 -16.28 -43.43 22.14
N LYS A 804 -16.28 -43.91 20.90
CA LYS A 804 -17.37 -44.73 20.36
C LYS A 804 -16.85 -46.09 19.89
N ARG A 805 -17.57 -47.15 20.25
CA ARG A 805 -17.22 -48.53 19.86
C ARG A 805 -17.83 -48.86 18.50
N PHE A 806 -17.01 -48.98 17.46
CA PHE A 806 -17.45 -49.34 16.11
C PHE A 806 -17.43 -50.85 15.85
N LEU A 807 -16.65 -51.62 16.62
CA LEU A 807 -16.61 -53.08 16.54
C LEU A 807 -16.79 -53.68 17.94
N SER A 808 -17.69 -54.65 18.07
CA SER A 808 -17.99 -55.34 19.32
C SER A 808 -17.90 -56.85 19.12
N ASN A 809 -16.99 -57.52 19.85
CA ASN A 809 -16.75 -58.97 19.76
C ASN A 809 -16.60 -59.50 18.32
N GLY A 810 -15.92 -58.76 17.45
CA GLY A 810 -15.77 -59.08 16.04
C GLY A 810 -14.92 -60.32 15.80
N PHE A 811 -15.45 -61.29 15.06
CA PHE A 811 -14.69 -62.43 14.55
C PHE A 811 -14.98 -62.66 13.07
N ALA A 812 -13.93 -62.62 12.24
CA ALA A 812 -14.01 -62.90 10.81
C ALA A 812 -12.67 -63.42 10.30
N SER A 813 -12.65 -64.61 9.68
CA SER A 813 -11.43 -65.23 9.14
C SER A 813 -10.96 -64.66 7.81
N VAL A 814 -11.75 -63.76 7.22
CA VAL A 814 -11.44 -62.98 6.02
C VAL A 814 -11.82 -61.52 6.27
N PHE A 815 -11.17 -60.59 5.57
CA PHE A 815 -11.46 -59.16 5.71
C PHE A 815 -12.93 -58.87 5.40
N THR A 816 -13.64 -58.41 6.42
CA THR A 816 -15.07 -58.15 6.40
C THR A 816 -15.31 -56.66 6.54
N ALA A 817 -16.12 -56.10 5.65
CA ALA A 817 -16.44 -54.67 5.64
C ALA A 817 -17.19 -54.28 6.92
N LEU A 818 -16.85 -53.11 7.45
CA LEU A 818 -17.45 -52.54 8.64
C LEU A 818 -17.77 -51.07 8.39
N SER A 819 -19.02 -50.70 8.62
CA SER A 819 -19.48 -49.33 8.45
C SER A 819 -19.14 -48.47 9.66
N LEU A 820 -18.59 -47.29 9.39
CA LEU A 820 -18.34 -46.23 10.36
C LEU A 820 -19.46 -45.18 10.37
N ASN A 821 -20.61 -45.48 9.76
CA ASN A 821 -21.75 -44.57 9.77
C ASN A 821 -22.21 -44.29 11.21
N GLY A 822 -22.39 -43.02 11.56
CA GLY A 822 -22.71 -42.58 12.93
C GLY A 822 -21.49 -42.48 13.88
N PHE A 823 -20.33 -43.00 13.49
CA PHE A 823 -19.10 -42.94 14.29
C PHE A 823 -18.21 -41.77 13.89
N VAL A 824 -18.07 -41.52 12.58
CA VAL A 824 -17.29 -40.39 12.03
C VAL A 824 -18.04 -39.75 10.85
N PRO A 825 -17.69 -38.52 10.44
CA PRO A 825 -18.19 -37.89 9.23
C PRO A 825 -17.78 -38.61 7.94
N ARG A 826 -18.58 -38.42 6.88
CA ARG A 826 -18.28 -38.94 5.53
C ARG A 826 -17.03 -38.34 4.91
N ASN A 827 -16.66 -37.12 5.32
CA ASN A 827 -15.42 -36.44 4.94
C ASN A 827 -14.16 -37.02 5.61
N ALA A 828 -14.30 -37.90 6.61
CA ALA A 828 -13.14 -38.48 7.28
C ALA A 828 -12.24 -39.22 6.26
N LYS A 829 -10.94 -38.90 6.30
CA LYS A 829 -9.86 -39.52 5.51
C LYS A 829 -9.06 -40.53 6.34
N SER A 830 -9.03 -40.36 7.66
CA SER A 830 -8.46 -41.34 8.58
C SER A 830 -9.18 -41.30 9.94
N ILE A 831 -9.05 -42.39 10.68
CA ILE A 831 -9.56 -42.51 12.05
C ILE A 831 -8.45 -42.95 13.01
N GLY A 832 -8.63 -42.63 14.28
CA GLY A 832 -7.78 -43.13 15.36
C GLY A 832 -8.57 -43.43 16.62
N GLY A 833 -7.97 -44.25 17.47
CA GLY A 833 -8.58 -44.74 18.68
C GLY A 833 -7.80 -45.90 19.25
N TYR A 834 -8.48 -46.97 19.64
CA TYR A 834 -7.82 -48.15 20.19
C TYR A 834 -8.56 -49.45 19.85
N ALA A 835 -7.79 -50.52 19.73
CA ALA A 835 -8.28 -51.87 19.59
C ALA A 835 -8.09 -52.62 20.91
N HIS A 836 -9.04 -53.48 21.25
CA HIS A 836 -8.98 -54.35 22.42
C HIS A 836 -9.18 -55.80 21.97
N VAL A 837 -8.16 -56.63 22.15
CA VAL A 837 -8.17 -58.05 21.81
C VAL A 837 -8.02 -58.89 23.05
N ILE A 838 -8.91 -59.85 23.27
CA ILE A 838 -8.90 -60.78 24.39
C ILE A 838 -8.70 -62.20 23.86
N THR A 839 -7.70 -62.91 24.37
CA THR A 839 -7.44 -64.32 24.01
C THR A 839 -8.58 -65.24 24.43
N SER A 840 -8.92 -66.24 23.61
CA SER A 840 -9.93 -67.23 23.97
C SER A 840 -9.38 -68.39 24.78
N ALA A 841 -10.29 -69.09 25.47
CA ALA A 841 -9.96 -70.30 26.23
C ALA A 841 -9.46 -71.47 25.36
N THR A 842 -9.76 -71.46 24.06
CA THR A 842 -9.39 -72.51 23.11
C THR A 842 -8.10 -72.22 22.35
N ASN A 843 -7.54 -71.00 22.44
CA ASN A 843 -6.33 -70.59 21.71
C ASN A 843 -5.38 -69.71 22.56
N PRO A 844 -4.76 -70.27 23.62
CA PRO A 844 -3.89 -69.51 24.54
C PRO A 844 -2.57 -69.05 23.92
N ALA A 845 -2.22 -69.55 22.72
CA ALA A 845 -1.01 -69.17 21.98
C ALA A 845 -1.09 -67.75 21.38
N GLY A 846 -2.28 -67.14 21.35
CA GLY A 846 -2.48 -65.73 20.99
C GLY A 846 -3.56 -65.52 19.93
N SER A 847 -4.29 -64.40 20.07
CA SER A 847 -5.35 -63.97 19.15
C SER A 847 -5.00 -62.59 18.57
N THR A 848 -5.44 -62.33 17.33
CA THR A 848 -5.19 -61.05 16.66
C THR A 848 -6.47 -60.44 16.11
N LEU A 849 -6.52 -59.11 16.09
CA LEU A 849 -7.46 -58.30 15.33
C LEU A 849 -6.65 -57.48 14.33
N THR A 850 -7.04 -57.49 13.06
CA THR A 850 -6.44 -56.68 12.02
C THR A 850 -7.47 -55.70 11.51
N LEU A 851 -7.11 -54.42 11.41
CA LEU A 851 -7.93 -53.36 10.81
C LEU A 851 -7.22 -52.84 9.56
N CYS A 852 -7.95 -52.57 8.48
CA CYS A 852 -7.40 -52.01 7.24
C CYS A 852 -8.42 -51.17 6.48
N SER A 853 -7.95 -50.43 5.49
CA SER A 853 -8.76 -49.51 4.68
C SER A 853 -9.48 -50.18 3.51
N ASP A 854 -9.08 -51.40 3.15
CA ASP A 854 -9.50 -52.07 1.92
C ASP A 854 -9.75 -53.58 2.13
N PRO A 855 -10.50 -54.26 1.24
CA PRO A 855 -10.84 -55.68 1.39
C PRO A 855 -9.66 -56.66 1.22
N THR A 856 -8.51 -56.20 0.72
CA THR A 856 -7.32 -57.04 0.49
C THR A 856 -6.28 -56.96 1.60
N GLY A 857 -6.38 -55.99 2.52
CA GLY A 857 -5.54 -55.89 3.71
C GLY A 857 -4.33 -54.96 3.58
N PHE A 858 -4.28 -54.09 2.57
CA PHE A 858 -3.24 -53.07 2.44
C PHE A 858 -3.31 -52.06 3.59
N GLY A 859 -2.13 -51.64 4.07
CA GLY A 859 -2.01 -50.70 5.19
C GLY A 859 -2.61 -51.23 6.51
N SER A 860 -2.63 -52.56 6.69
CA SER A 860 -3.23 -53.19 7.86
C SER A 860 -2.50 -52.87 9.17
N LEU A 861 -3.29 -52.63 10.21
CA LEU A 861 -2.86 -52.50 11.59
C LEU A 861 -3.24 -53.77 12.34
N VAL A 862 -2.24 -54.48 12.87
CA VAL A 862 -2.42 -55.76 13.55
C VAL A 862 -2.26 -55.57 15.05
N PHE A 863 -3.27 -56.00 15.80
CA PHE A 863 -3.33 -55.93 17.25
C PHE A 863 -3.37 -57.34 17.82
N GLY A 864 -2.35 -57.70 18.60
CA GLY A 864 -2.22 -59.04 19.18
C GLY A 864 -2.39 -59.04 20.70
N SER A 865 -2.94 -60.12 21.22
CA SER A 865 -2.86 -60.49 22.63
C SER A 865 -2.35 -61.93 22.74
N GLY A 866 -1.45 -62.18 23.69
CA GLY A 866 -0.84 -63.48 23.93
C GLY A 866 -0.45 -63.65 25.39
N GLY A 867 -0.29 -64.91 25.82
CA GLY A 867 -0.04 -65.23 27.23
C GLY A 867 -1.36 -65.39 27.99
N SER A 868 -1.63 -66.62 28.44
CA SER A 868 -2.76 -67.01 29.28
C SER A 868 -4.17 -66.80 28.68
N VAL A 869 -5.13 -67.59 29.18
CA VAL A 869 -6.54 -67.54 28.77
C VAL A 869 -7.18 -66.25 29.31
N ASN A 870 -8.01 -65.58 28.50
CA ASN A 870 -8.75 -64.35 28.84
C ASN A 870 -7.87 -63.13 29.16
N MET A 871 -6.65 -63.06 28.61
CA MET A 871 -5.83 -61.86 28.71
C MET A 871 -6.17 -60.86 27.60
N GLY A 872 -6.46 -59.63 28.02
CA GLY A 872 -6.77 -58.51 27.15
C GLY A 872 -5.53 -57.66 26.86
N SER A 873 -5.37 -57.25 25.60
CA SER A 873 -4.41 -56.25 25.15
C SER A 873 -5.17 -55.04 24.61
N LEU A 874 -4.82 -53.85 25.09
CA LEU A 874 -5.34 -52.55 24.64
C LEU A 874 -4.24 -51.82 23.89
N ALA A 875 -4.44 -51.61 22.60
CA ALA A 875 -3.44 -50.99 21.73
C ALA A 875 -4.03 -49.77 21.01
N PRO A 876 -3.46 -48.57 21.18
CA PRO A 876 -3.90 -47.39 20.44
C PRO A 876 -3.48 -47.48 18.98
N PHE A 877 -4.20 -46.78 18.12
CA PHE A 877 -3.79 -46.52 16.75
C PHE A 877 -4.16 -45.10 16.35
N SER A 878 -3.33 -44.52 15.49
CA SER A 878 -3.62 -43.29 14.77
C SER A 878 -3.60 -43.59 13.27
N ASP A 879 -4.27 -42.74 12.50
CA ASP A 879 -4.10 -42.67 11.05
C ASP A 879 -4.48 -43.93 10.26
N LEU A 880 -5.49 -44.70 10.72
CA LEU A 880 -6.09 -45.73 9.88
C LEU A 880 -6.84 -45.04 8.73
N ALA A 881 -6.25 -45.09 7.54
CA ALA A 881 -6.79 -44.44 6.35
C ALA A 881 -8.14 -45.02 5.93
N LEU A 882 -8.98 -44.20 5.31
CA LEU A 882 -10.26 -44.58 4.73
C LEU A 882 -10.17 -44.48 3.21
N ALA A 883 -9.99 -45.63 2.54
CA ALA A 883 -9.96 -45.68 1.07
C ALA A 883 -11.35 -45.46 0.46
N SER A 884 -12.41 -45.79 1.20
CA SER A 884 -13.80 -45.51 0.86
C SER A 884 -14.49 -44.80 2.04
N PRO A 885 -15.31 -43.76 1.80
CA PRO A 885 -15.98 -43.05 2.88
C PRO A 885 -16.77 -43.98 3.79
N LEU A 886 -16.56 -43.85 5.11
CA LEU A 886 -17.27 -44.59 6.15
C LEU A 886 -17.09 -46.13 6.12
N THR A 887 -16.07 -46.66 5.47
CA THR A 887 -15.84 -48.12 5.42
C THR A 887 -14.41 -48.45 5.79
N ILE A 888 -14.27 -49.39 6.73
CA ILE A 888 -13.01 -50.10 7.02
C ILE A 888 -13.26 -51.59 6.92
N TYR A 889 -12.20 -52.39 6.98
CA TYR A 889 -12.29 -53.84 6.99
C TYR A 889 -11.59 -54.37 8.23
N TYR A 890 -12.13 -55.45 8.78
CA TYR A 890 -11.50 -56.16 9.89
C TYR A 890 -11.39 -57.65 9.61
N SER A 891 -10.35 -58.27 10.16
CA SER A 891 -10.24 -59.73 10.26
C SER A 891 -9.68 -60.08 11.64
N ALA A 892 -9.98 -61.27 12.12
CA ALA A 892 -9.48 -61.77 13.40
C ALA A 892 -9.06 -63.22 13.26
N ASN A 893 -7.84 -63.53 13.74
CA ASN A 893 -7.28 -64.87 13.68
C ASN A 893 -7.25 -65.50 15.07
N ASN A 894 -7.28 -66.83 15.09
CA ASN A 894 -7.25 -67.66 16.31
C ASN A 894 -8.38 -67.40 17.30
N GLY A 895 -9.57 -67.00 16.79
CA GLY A 895 -10.82 -66.94 17.56
C GLY A 895 -10.73 -66.20 18.90
N PRO A 896 -10.49 -64.87 18.93
CA PRO A 896 -10.49 -64.11 20.18
C PRO A 896 -11.81 -64.24 20.95
N ALA A 897 -11.74 -64.23 22.29
CA ALA A 897 -12.93 -64.13 23.13
C ALA A 897 -13.67 -62.79 22.94
N ALA A 898 -12.90 -61.74 22.67
CA ALA A 898 -13.44 -60.44 22.26
C ALA A 898 -12.44 -59.72 21.36
N ALA A 899 -12.93 -59.14 20.27
CA ALA A 899 -12.20 -58.19 19.44
C ALA A 899 -13.05 -56.92 19.29
N ASN A 900 -12.63 -55.85 19.93
CA ASN A 900 -13.35 -54.58 19.96
C ASN A 900 -12.53 -53.46 19.33
N GLY A 901 -13.20 -52.55 18.66
CA GLY A 901 -12.60 -51.38 18.02
C GLY A 901 -13.32 -50.11 18.47
N TYR A 902 -12.54 -49.13 18.89
CA TYR A 902 -13.02 -47.85 19.37
C TYR A 902 -12.40 -46.72 18.56
N VAL A 903 -13.20 -45.71 18.22
CA VAL A 903 -12.76 -44.46 17.62
C VAL A 903 -12.83 -43.36 18.66
N THR A 904 -11.80 -42.52 18.71
CA THR A 904 -11.72 -41.35 19.60
C THR A 904 -11.40 -40.08 18.84
N PHE A 905 -10.94 -40.16 17.59
CA PHE A 905 -10.78 -39.01 16.71
C PHE A 905 -10.82 -39.41 15.22
N TYR A 906 -11.01 -38.42 14.36
CA TYR A 906 -10.86 -38.54 12.91
C TYR A 906 -10.19 -37.31 12.32
N THR A 907 -9.61 -37.48 11.13
CA THR A 907 -9.05 -36.40 10.33
C THR A 907 -9.77 -36.36 8.99
N PHE A 908 -10.07 -35.18 8.45
CA PHE A 908 -10.87 -34.99 7.23
C PHE A 908 -10.16 -34.18 6.14
#